data_AF-A0A2E0X5N5-F1
#
_entry.id   AF-A0A2E0X5N5-F1
#
_cell.length_a   1.000
_cell.length_b   1.000
_cell.length_c   1.000
_cell.angle_alpha   90.00
_cell.angle_beta   90.00
_cell.angle_gamma   90.00
#
_symmetry.space_group_name_H-M   'P 1'
#
loop_
_entity.id
_entity.type
_entity.pdbx_description
1 polymer ?
#
loop_
_entity_poly.entity_id
_entity_poly.type
_entity_poly.pdbx_seq_one_letter_code
_entity_poly.pdbx_strand_id
1 'polypeptide(L)'
;MITHLTSAAFVALGLLLAISPAAHAEPAVSGSPEAGTQQAQQTTATARNFEYERPLIGADISWAPSQEDRGTTFSDQGVRKDVLEILTDHKFNWIRLRLFVDPTAENGYSRQGYCGLEQTLAMARRVKAAGMKLLLDFHYSDTWADPGKQFTPASWKGLSDDELADKIYEYTHSVIERFADEGLTPEMVQIGNEIHNGFLWPQGRIEDAPETFGNLLRRASEAVREADPKIKIMVHPALGGDNVRSVRFFDLVLSHDVVFDVIGQSYYPEHHGTLEQLEGNLTALAKRYRKPIVVVEYQEHRKEVNEIVRDLPDNLGWGTFIWEATSPRWGGLFDRDGATNDKIDIYPAFFESVESDPSVSSDTPEEGTAIEDVSGDIKVVRDIAYREGDSKAWRLDLAMPAAVTDELRPALVIVHGGGWRGGAKEVDVYQKMMTDYAKKGYVTINVEYRLTGEAPFPACIEDVKCAVRWLRAHAEEYGVDPDRIGAYGHSAGAHLALMLAMVPKSAGLEGDGGWDEYSSGVNVAAAGSPPTELGRDVPMAKTEWWPIGYISGDHPPLFLIQGGRDNIVRPELTEDFVEKMKAAGADIEYLKIEGDGHGVAYAESLDITDPALEAFFAKHLQPPKPPAPPATSSAVESASPWVVIEEGGTGPHRAIVTEDRTLPEMTIYRPRDLSVFGPDQLLPVLLWGNGACANTTQEHKNFLNEIASHGYVVLAIGLLDQIEDRDESSRQMTRSSQLLTALDWILAENDSTESVYFGKVDVSKIAAMGMSCGGLQAIEISADPRISTSVICNSGVLPEPSPMAAMPALSKEVLKKFHAPVLYIMGGPSDIAYNNAMDDFSRVGHVPIVMANLDVGHGGTFARPHGGKFTGVALAWLDWQLKDKSEASEWFLGEESTLKRDPQWTVETKNFAN
;
A
#
# COMPACT_ATOMS: atom_id res chain seq x y z
N MET A 1 -0.51 59.03 42.17
CA MET A 1 0.34 60.25 42.30
C MET A 1 1.59 60.03 41.48
N ILE A 2 2.04 60.87 40.54
CA ILE A 2 1.52 62.13 40.00
C ILE A 2 1.76 62.13 38.48
N THR A 3 0.69 62.48 37.75
CA THR A 3 0.55 62.92 36.36
C THR A 3 1.39 64.15 35.97
N HIS A 4 1.66 64.36 34.67
CA HIS A 4 1.49 65.64 33.91
C HIS A 4 1.77 65.35 32.39
N LEU A 5 0.88 65.63 31.41
CA LEU A 5 0.46 66.93 30.79
C LEU A 5 1.60 67.58 29.94
N THR A 6 1.46 68.26 28.78
CA THR A 6 0.39 68.91 27.95
C THR A 6 0.97 69.19 26.51
N SER A 7 0.30 69.65 25.43
CA SER A 7 -1.07 69.55 24.84
C SER A 7 -1.25 70.56 23.66
N ALA A 8 -1.95 70.20 22.55
CA ALA A 8 -2.62 71.10 21.55
C ALA A 8 -1.73 72.04 20.66
N ALA A 9 -2.11 72.59 19.48
CA ALA A 9 -3.19 72.39 18.47
C ALA A 9 -2.95 73.27 17.19
N PHE A 10 -3.90 73.30 16.23
CA PHE A 10 -4.16 74.24 15.08
C PHE A 10 -3.93 73.78 13.61
N VAL A 11 -4.50 74.55 12.65
CA VAL A 11 -5.24 74.10 11.43
C VAL A 11 -5.00 75.00 10.20
N ALA A 12 -4.94 74.46 8.94
CA ALA A 12 -5.48 75.11 7.71
C ALA A 12 -5.41 74.29 6.37
N LEU A 13 -6.53 74.31 5.64
CA LEU A 13 -6.91 74.01 4.22
C LEU A 13 -5.91 73.75 3.05
N GLY A 14 -6.29 72.83 2.13
CA GLY A 14 -5.84 72.77 0.71
C GLY A 14 -6.20 71.44 -0.01
N LEU A 15 -6.75 71.46 -1.24
CA LEU A 15 -7.36 70.28 -1.91
C LEU A 15 -6.62 69.83 -3.19
N LEU A 16 -6.33 68.51 -3.34
CA LEU A 16 -6.19 67.80 -4.63
C LEU A 16 -6.19 66.26 -4.42
N LEU A 17 -6.38 65.51 -5.52
CA LEU A 17 -6.89 64.13 -5.53
C LEU A 17 -5.94 63.02 -5.06
N ALA A 18 -6.53 62.08 -4.31
CA ALA A 18 -6.23 60.65 -4.16
C ALA A 18 -4.80 60.11 -4.37
N ILE A 19 -4.20 59.62 -3.28
CA ILE A 19 -3.57 58.28 -3.08
C ILE A 19 -2.97 58.27 -1.66
N SER A 20 -3.28 57.26 -0.83
CA SER A 20 -2.78 57.15 0.55
C SER A 20 -1.32 56.73 0.61
N PRO A 21 -0.52 57.30 1.54
CA PRO A 21 0.12 56.43 2.54
C PRO A 21 0.34 57.08 3.93
N ALA A 22 0.24 56.31 5.02
CA ALA A 22 0.90 56.64 6.30
C ALA A 22 1.04 55.42 7.24
N ALA A 23 2.29 54.92 7.34
CA ALA A 23 2.87 54.28 8.52
C ALA A 23 2.90 55.26 9.73
N HIS A 24 3.04 54.89 11.01
CA HIS A 24 3.08 53.61 11.75
C HIS A 24 2.94 53.97 13.26
N ALA A 25 2.33 53.12 14.10
CA ALA A 25 2.55 53.11 15.56
C ALA A 25 2.03 51.81 16.20
N GLU A 26 2.92 50.83 16.37
CA GLU A 26 2.81 49.72 17.33
C GLU A 26 3.58 50.07 18.63
N PRO A 27 3.58 49.27 19.73
CA PRO A 27 3.09 47.89 19.91
C PRO A 27 2.08 47.78 21.10
N ALA A 28 1.59 46.63 21.58
CA ALA A 28 2.01 45.23 21.37
C ALA A 28 0.83 44.25 21.61
N VAL A 29 0.81 43.14 20.85
CA VAL A 29 0.60 41.74 21.31
C VAL A 29 -0.68 41.39 22.10
N SER A 30 -1.47 40.38 21.72
CA SER A 30 -1.54 39.58 20.48
C SER A 30 -2.85 38.81 20.49
N GLY A 31 -3.62 38.86 19.40
CA GLY A 31 -4.93 38.21 19.32
C GLY A 31 -5.67 38.69 18.08
N SER A 32 -5.23 38.20 16.93
CA SER A 32 -5.76 38.56 15.61
C SER A 32 -5.85 37.30 14.74
N PRO A 33 -6.79 37.26 13.78
CA PRO A 33 -7.70 36.12 13.73
C PRO A 33 -7.76 35.44 12.35
N GLU A 34 -8.76 34.59 12.21
CA GLU A 34 -9.28 34.02 10.96
C GLU A 34 -9.14 34.98 9.76
N ALA A 35 -8.34 34.58 8.77
CA ALA A 35 -8.34 35.15 7.44
C ALA A 35 -8.74 34.03 6.47
N GLY A 36 -9.80 34.26 5.69
CA GLY A 36 -10.39 33.23 4.84
C GLY A 36 -9.41 32.73 3.78
N THR A 37 -9.26 31.41 3.72
CA THR A 37 -8.59 30.71 2.63
C THR A 37 -9.32 30.99 1.32
N GLN A 38 -8.73 31.82 0.45
CA GLN A 38 -8.94 31.64 -0.98
C GLN A 38 -8.39 30.26 -1.34
N GLN A 39 -9.22 29.44 -1.99
CA GLN A 39 -8.83 28.10 -2.42
C GLN A 39 -7.71 28.22 -3.46
N ALA A 40 -6.48 27.94 -3.07
CA ALA A 40 -5.45 27.55 -4.00
C ALA A 40 -5.81 26.15 -4.54
N GLN A 41 -6.30 26.09 -5.77
CA GLN A 41 -6.52 24.83 -6.48
C GLN A 41 -5.16 24.27 -6.90
N GLN A 42 -4.48 23.55 -5.99
CA GLN A 42 -3.30 22.78 -6.36
C GLN A 42 -3.71 21.45 -6.99
N THR A 43 -3.44 21.33 -8.29
CA THR A 43 -3.75 20.16 -9.10
C THR A 43 -2.75 19.04 -8.84
N THR A 44 -3.19 17.95 -8.19
CA THR A 44 -2.38 16.73 -8.04
C THR A 44 -2.16 16.07 -9.40
N ALA A 45 -0.94 15.55 -9.61
CA ALA A 45 -0.48 15.08 -10.92
C ALA A 45 -0.95 13.65 -11.22
N THR A 46 -2.23 13.53 -11.53
CA THR A 46 -2.77 12.42 -12.33
C THR A 46 -1.80 12.03 -13.45
N ALA A 47 -1.46 10.73 -13.59
CA ALA A 47 -0.81 10.16 -14.78
C ALA A 47 -1.71 10.37 -16.00
N ARG A 48 -1.55 11.50 -16.69
CA ARG A 48 -2.62 12.04 -17.55
C ARG A 48 -2.84 11.17 -18.77
N ASN A 49 -4.09 10.79 -19.03
CA ASN A 49 -4.50 10.23 -20.31
C ASN A 49 -4.38 11.35 -21.34
N PHE A 50 -3.26 11.39 -22.04
CA PHE A 50 -3.02 12.31 -23.12
C PHE A 50 -3.47 11.68 -24.43
N GLU A 51 -4.41 12.33 -25.11
CA GLU A 51 -4.62 12.07 -26.54
C GLU A 51 -3.28 12.30 -27.28
N TYR A 52 -2.86 11.29 -28.03
CA TYR A 52 -1.62 11.29 -28.79
C TYR A 52 -1.83 10.60 -30.15
N GLU A 53 -1.68 11.34 -31.24
CA GLU A 53 -1.84 10.84 -32.61
C GLU A 53 -0.58 10.09 -33.06
N ARG A 54 -0.70 8.77 -33.26
CA ARG A 54 0.41 7.94 -33.77
C ARG A 54 0.50 7.99 -35.29
N PRO A 55 1.72 7.90 -35.85
CA PRO A 55 3.03 7.94 -35.19
C PRO A 55 3.51 9.36 -34.85
N LEU A 56 4.42 9.51 -33.87
CA LEU A 56 5.22 10.74 -33.71
C LEU A 56 6.38 10.73 -34.71
N ILE A 57 6.33 11.62 -35.70
CA ILE A 57 7.44 11.88 -36.60
C ILE A 57 7.86 13.34 -36.43
N GLY A 58 8.96 13.51 -35.68
CA GLY A 58 9.49 14.81 -35.28
C GLY A 58 10.82 15.17 -35.95
N ALA A 59 11.13 16.45 -36.00
CA ALA A 59 12.43 16.97 -36.40
C ALA A 59 12.91 18.09 -35.47
N ASP A 60 14.17 18.05 -35.05
CA ASP A 60 14.84 19.27 -34.58
C ASP A 60 15.33 20.05 -35.81
N ILE A 61 14.92 21.30 -35.92
CA ILE A 61 15.30 22.23 -37.00
C ILE A 61 15.74 23.59 -36.44
N SER A 62 16.27 23.61 -35.22
CA SER A 62 16.61 24.87 -34.54
C SER A 62 17.75 25.64 -35.22
N TRP A 63 18.52 25.03 -36.15
CA TRP A 63 19.42 25.77 -37.06
C TRP A 63 18.73 26.43 -38.26
N ALA A 64 17.52 26.03 -38.66
CA ALA A 64 16.89 26.52 -39.89
C ALA A 64 16.83 28.05 -40.00
N PRO A 65 16.44 28.82 -38.96
CA PRO A 65 16.49 30.29 -39.03
C PRO A 65 17.90 30.85 -39.32
N SER A 66 18.95 30.25 -38.74
CA SER A 66 20.34 30.67 -38.98
C SER A 66 20.86 30.25 -40.35
N GLN A 67 20.30 29.20 -40.95
CA GLN A 67 20.60 28.79 -42.33
C GLN A 67 19.91 29.73 -43.32
N GLU A 68 18.63 30.04 -43.11
CA GLU A 68 17.84 30.97 -43.93
C GLU A 68 18.44 32.39 -43.91
N ASP A 69 18.83 32.92 -42.75
CA ASP A 69 19.54 34.20 -42.62
C ASP A 69 20.92 34.23 -43.31
N ARG A 70 21.53 33.05 -43.52
CA ARG A 70 22.78 32.89 -44.30
C ARG A 70 22.52 32.67 -45.80
N GLY A 71 21.25 32.65 -46.23
CA GLY A 71 20.84 32.52 -47.62
C GLY A 71 20.57 31.09 -48.09
N THR A 72 20.52 30.09 -47.20
CA THR A 72 20.03 28.75 -47.56
C THR A 72 18.55 28.82 -47.97
N THR A 73 18.18 28.08 -49.00
CA THR A 73 16.79 27.97 -49.47
C THR A 73 16.42 26.51 -49.61
N PHE A 74 15.34 26.08 -48.97
CA PHE A 74 14.92 24.68 -49.02
C PHE A 74 14.10 24.36 -50.27
N SER A 75 14.26 23.15 -50.79
CA SER A 75 13.48 22.66 -51.92
C SER A 75 13.22 21.16 -51.82
N ASP A 76 12.07 20.73 -52.33
CA ASP A 76 11.71 19.32 -52.46
C ASP A 76 11.41 19.00 -53.93
N GLN A 77 11.99 17.92 -54.45
CA GLN A 77 11.91 17.51 -55.86
C GLN A 77 12.21 18.65 -56.87
N GLY A 78 13.09 19.60 -56.49
CA GLY A 78 13.44 20.79 -57.27
C GLY A 78 12.47 21.97 -57.17
N VAL A 79 11.42 21.87 -56.35
CA VAL A 79 10.46 22.95 -56.05
C VAL A 79 10.85 23.61 -54.73
N ARG A 80 11.16 24.91 -54.77
CA ARG A 80 11.44 25.70 -53.56
C ARG A 80 10.17 25.88 -52.71
N LYS A 81 10.26 25.57 -51.42
CA LYS A 81 9.18 25.62 -50.42
C LYS A 81 9.69 26.13 -49.07
N ASP A 82 8.80 26.36 -48.11
CA ASP A 82 9.20 26.51 -46.70
C ASP A 82 9.66 25.14 -46.14
N VAL A 83 10.59 25.13 -45.18
CA VAL A 83 11.08 23.89 -44.58
C VAL A 83 9.96 23.10 -43.87
N LEU A 84 9.00 23.79 -43.23
CA LEU A 84 7.89 23.16 -42.54
C LEU A 84 6.87 22.58 -43.53
N GLU A 85 6.68 23.23 -44.69
CA GLU A 85 5.84 22.71 -45.78
C GLU A 85 6.42 21.38 -46.29
N ILE A 86 7.73 21.34 -46.55
CA ILE A 86 8.43 20.11 -46.96
C ILE A 86 8.30 19.01 -45.90
N LEU A 87 8.54 19.32 -44.63
CA LEU A 87 8.43 18.34 -43.56
C LEU A 87 6.97 17.81 -43.42
N THR A 88 5.97 18.68 -43.59
CA THR A 88 4.55 18.30 -43.57
C THR A 88 4.19 17.38 -44.75
N ASP A 89 4.65 17.70 -45.97
CA ASP A 89 4.47 16.85 -47.15
C ASP A 89 5.07 15.44 -46.94
N HIS A 90 6.19 15.38 -46.19
CA HIS A 90 6.88 14.15 -45.82
C HIS A 90 6.44 13.55 -44.46
N LYS A 91 5.19 13.83 -44.04
CA LYS A 91 4.50 13.24 -42.88
C LYS A 91 5.09 13.54 -41.50
N PHE A 92 5.99 14.51 -41.37
CA PHE A 92 6.36 15.04 -40.05
C PHE A 92 5.16 15.78 -39.45
N ASN A 93 4.92 15.58 -38.16
CA ASN A 93 3.82 16.19 -37.41
C ASN A 93 4.27 16.92 -36.13
N TRP A 94 5.55 16.79 -35.76
CA TRP A 94 6.16 17.50 -34.63
C TRP A 94 7.45 18.23 -35.03
N ILE A 95 7.72 19.34 -34.34
CA ILE A 95 9.00 20.05 -34.38
C ILE A 95 9.56 20.18 -32.96
N ARG A 96 10.86 19.90 -32.80
CA ARG A 96 11.63 20.20 -31.59
C ARG A 96 12.38 21.51 -31.78
N LEU A 97 12.29 22.40 -30.81
CA LEU A 97 13.05 23.64 -30.76
C LEU A 97 13.76 23.77 -29.41
N ARG A 98 15.10 23.91 -29.46
CA ARG A 98 15.90 24.15 -28.26
C ARG A 98 15.97 25.62 -27.86
N LEU A 99 16.15 25.85 -26.56
CA LEU A 99 16.14 27.14 -25.90
C LEU A 99 17.32 27.30 -24.95
N PHE A 100 18.10 28.37 -25.17
CA PHE A 100 19.16 28.85 -24.29
C PHE A 100 18.69 30.07 -23.48
N VAL A 101 19.31 30.26 -22.31
CA VAL A 101 18.97 31.34 -21.34
C VAL A 101 19.37 32.70 -21.89
N ASP A 102 20.67 32.97 -22.06
CA ASP A 102 21.17 34.10 -22.84
C ASP A 102 22.20 33.64 -23.89
N PRO A 103 21.78 33.28 -25.12
CA PRO A 103 22.73 32.93 -26.18
C PRO A 103 23.64 34.09 -26.59
N THR A 104 23.34 35.34 -26.21
CA THR A 104 24.14 36.53 -26.56
C THR A 104 25.26 36.82 -25.57
N ALA A 105 25.26 36.17 -24.40
CA ALA A 105 26.26 36.27 -23.33
C ALA A 105 27.71 36.08 -23.82
N GLU A 106 28.72 36.47 -23.04
CA GLU A 106 30.13 36.48 -23.49
C GLU A 106 30.60 35.14 -24.09
N ASN A 107 30.15 34.01 -23.54
CA ASN A 107 30.39 32.66 -24.07
C ASN A 107 29.10 31.93 -24.50
N GLY A 108 28.04 32.69 -24.76
CA GLY A 108 26.76 32.18 -25.25
C GLY A 108 26.81 31.69 -26.70
N TYR A 109 25.79 30.93 -27.08
CA TYR A 109 25.71 30.24 -28.37
C TYR A 109 25.73 31.15 -29.61
N SER A 110 25.09 32.32 -29.56
CA SER A 110 24.92 33.19 -30.72
C SER A 110 24.78 34.68 -30.37
N ARG A 111 25.68 35.50 -30.92
CA ARG A 111 25.58 36.98 -30.90
C ARG A 111 24.35 37.54 -31.62
N GLN A 112 23.69 36.74 -32.45
CA GLN A 112 22.46 37.08 -33.17
C GLN A 112 21.20 36.63 -32.40
N GLY A 113 21.35 35.95 -31.25
CA GLY A 113 20.24 35.51 -30.41
C GLY A 113 19.53 34.23 -30.88
N TYR A 114 20.07 33.49 -31.87
CA TYR A 114 19.48 32.21 -32.29
C TYR A 114 19.33 31.25 -31.11
N CYS A 115 18.22 30.50 -31.10
CA CYS A 115 17.83 29.61 -29.99
C CYS A 115 17.62 30.32 -28.63
N GLY A 116 17.52 31.65 -28.61
CA GLY A 116 17.00 32.42 -27.47
C GLY A 116 15.51 32.72 -27.62
N LEU A 117 14.84 33.09 -26.53
CA LEU A 117 13.37 33.19 -26.43
C LEU A 117 12.68 33.84 -27.64
N GLU A 118 13.10 35.04 -28.05
CA GLU A 118 12.48 35.78 -29.17
C GLU A 118 12.60 35.03 -30.52
N GLN A 119 13.74 34.37 -30.78
CA GLN A 119 13.95 33.59 -32.01
C GLN A 119 13.16 32.27 -31.95
N THR A 120 13.11 31.64 -30.78
CA THR A 120 12.33 30.41 -30.58
C THR A 120 10.82 30.67 -30.68
N LEU A 121 10.32 31.79 -30.14
CA LEU A 121 8.92 32.25 -30.33
C LEU A 121 8.61 32.54 -31.81
N ALA A 122 9.52 33.20 -32.53
CA ALA A 122 9.35 33.45 -33.97
C ALA A 122 9.26 32.15 -34.79
N MET A 123 10.08 31.15 -34.47
CA MET A 123 10.02 29.85 -35.12
C MET A 123 8.80 29.04 -34.70
N ALA A 124 8.44 29.02 -33.42
CA ALA A 124 7.22 28.37 -32.91
C ALA A 124 5.95 28.91 -33.58
N ARG A 125 5.91 30.22 -33.89
CA ARG A 125 4.84 30.84 -34.69
C ARG A 125 4.70 30.21 -36.07
N ARG A 126 5.81 29.88 -36.74
CA ARG A 126 5.82 29.17 -38.03
C ARG A 126 5.35 27.72 -37.86
N VAL A 127 5.85 27.02 -36.83
CA VAL A 127 5.45 25.63 -36.49
C VAL A 127 3.94 25.51 -36.31
N LYS A 128 3.34 26.36 -35.46
CA LYS A 128 1.89 26.38 -35.23
C LYS A 128 1.11 26.78 -36.49
N ALA A 129 1.63 27.72 -37.30
CA ALA A 129 1.00 28.11 -38.57
C ALA A 129 1.02 26.99 -39.63
N ALA A 130 1.98 26.06 -39.56
CA ALA A 130 2.02 24.84 -40.37
C ALA A 130 1.10 23.71 -39.82
N GLY A 131 0.44 23.92 -38.67
CA GLY A 131 -0.39 22.91 -38.03
C GLY A 131 0.40 21.82 -37.28
N MET A 132 1.71 22.00 -37.12
CA MET A 132 2.58 21.03 -36.44
C MET A 132 2.60 21.25 -34.92
N LYS A 133 2.85 20.18 -34.17
CA LYS A 133 3.00 20.19 -32.71
C LYS A 133 4.44 20.56 -32.33
N LEU A 134 4.62 21.08 -31.12
CA LEU A 134 5.87 21.65 -30.63
C LEU A 134 6.37 20.94 -29.37
N LEU A 135 7.62 20.47 -29.43
CA LEU A 135 8.46 20.13 -28.29
C LEU A 135 9.44 21.29 -28.03
N LEU A 136 9.32 21.95 -26.88
CA LEU A 136 10.25 23.00 -26.45
C LEU A 136 11.31 22.41 -25.51
N ASP A 137 12.59 22.53 -25.86
CA ASP A 137 13.70 21.96 -25.09
C ASP A 137 14.47 23.05 -24.33
N PHE A 138 14.42 23.01 -23.00
CA PHE A 138 15.21 23.88 -22.13
C PHE A 138 16.60 23.29 -21.89
N HIS A 139 17.66 23.92 -22.41
CA HIS A 139 19.04 23.52 -22.07
C HIS A 139 19.51 24.00 -20.69
N TYR A 140 18.81 24.96 -20.07
CA TYR A 140 19.23 25.66 -18.83
C TYR A 140 20.70 26.15 -18.86
N SER A 141 21.13 26.65 -20.01
CA SER A 141 22.50 27.13 -20.27
C SER A 141 22.45 28.25 -21.32
N ASP A 142 23.48 29.09 -21.37
CA ASP A 142 23.67 30.11 -22.43
C ASP A 142 24.14 29.50 -23.76
N THR A 143 24.52 28.23 -23.73
CA THR A 143 25.06 27.49 -24.87
C THR A 143 24.75 26.00 -24.75
N TRP A 144 25.25 25.19 -25.68
CA TRP A 144 25.04 23.73 -25.71
C TRP A 144 25.18 23.09 -24.33
N ALA A 145 24.13 22.37 -23.94
CA ALA A 145 24.11 21.44 -22.82
C ALA A 145 24.09 20.02 -23.37
N ASP A 146 25.07 19.22 -22.97
CA ASP A 146 25.36 17.84 -23.40
C ASP A 146 26.01 17.04 -22.24
N PRO A 147 26.21 15.72 -22.34
CA PRO A 147 26.73 14.90 -21.25
C PRO A 147 28.09 15.33 -20.69
N GLY A 148 28.88 16.10 -21.45
CA GLY A 148 30.18 16.64 -21.04
C GLY A 148 30.17 18.14 -20.71
N LYS A 149 29.06 18.86 -20.93
CA LYS A 149 28.94 20.31 -20.74
C LYS A 149 27.55 20.66 -20.25
N GLN A 150 27.43 21.15 -19.03
CA GLN A 150 26.16 21.56 -18.42
C GLN A 150 26.35 22.89 -17.68
N PHE A 151 26.78 23.93 -18.39
CA PHE A 151 27.25 25.16 -17.73
C PHE A 151 26.10 26.02 -17.19
N THR A 152 26.19 26.39 -15.91
CA THR A 152 25.31 27.42 -15.33
C THR A 152 25.40 28.74 -16.13
N PRO A 153 24.26 29.32 -16.55
CA PRO A 153 24.18 30.61 -17.24
C PRO A 153 24.99 31.70 -16.53
N ALA A 154 25.61 32.58 -17.31
CA ALA A 154 26.49 33.63 -16.78
C ALA A 154 25.77 34.55 -15.78
N SER A 155 24.46 34.78 -15.99
CA SER A 155 23.59 35.57 -15.12
C SER A 155 23.16 34.85 -13.83
N TRP A 156 23.36 33.54 -13.72
CA TRP A 156 22.98 32.71 -12.56
C TRP A 156 24.21 32.28 -11.72
N LYS A 157 25.42 32.71 -12.08
CA LYS A 157 26.64 32.35 -11.37
C LYS A 157 26.74 33.03 -10.01
N GLY A 158 27.04 32.25 -8.98
CA GLY A 158 27.21 32.72 -7.61
C GLY A 158 25.92 32.75 -6.78
N LEU A 159 24.80 32.32 -7.36
CA LEU A 159 23.60 31.97 -6.59
C LEU A 159 23.88 30.75 -5.70
N SER A 160 23.33 30.74 -4.49
CA SER A 160 23.23 29.54 -3.65
C SER A 160 22.31 28.49 -4.29
N ASP A 161 22.33 27.26 -3.77
CA ASP A 161 21.52 26.15 -4.31
C ASP A 161 20.02 26.46 -4.28
N ASP A 162 19.52 27.10 -3.22
CA ASP A 162 18.12 27.54 -3.09
C ASP A 162 17.79 28.66 -4.09
N GLU A 163 18.64 29.69 -4.18
CA GLU A 163 18.46 30.79 -5.14
C GLU A 163 18.51 30.30 -6.60
N LEU A 164 19.34 29.29 -6.91
CA LEU A 164 19.42 28.67 -8.22
C LEU A 164 18.17 27.83 -8.53
N ALA A 165 17.63 27.12 -7.54
CA ALA A 165 16.37 26.39 -7.62
C ALA A 165 15.18 27.32 -7.92
N ASP A 166 15.09 28.45 -7.23
CA ASP A 166 14.10 29.48 -7.53
C ASP A 166 14.34 30.13 -8.90
N LYS A 167 15.59 30.33 -9.31
CA LYS A 167 15.93 30.87 -10.64
C LYS A 167 15.47 29.97 -11.78
N ILE A 168 15.59 28.65 -11.63
CA ILE A 168 15.04 27.67 -12.58
C ILE A 168 13.52 27.80 -12.65
N TYR A 169 12.85 27.83 -11.50
CA TYR A 169 11.40 27.94 -11.43
C TYR A 169 10.90 29.21 -12.14
N GLU A 170 11.44 30.37 -11.76
CA GLU A 170 11.12 31.67 -12.37
C GLU A 170 11.34 31.68 -13.88
N TYR A 171 12.48 31.18 -14.36
CA TYR A 171 12.82 31.17 -15.78
C TYR A 171 11.90 30.23 -16.58
N THR A 172 11.65 29.03 -16.07
CA THR A 172 10.81 28.03 -16.74
C THR A 172 9.36 28.51 -16.83
N HIS A 173 8.82 29.04 -15.73
CA HIS A 173 7.46 29.57 -15.65
C HIS A 173 7.28 30.75 -16.61
N SER A 174 8.14 31.78 -16.52
CA SER A 174 8.02 33.00 -17.33
C SER A 174 8.22 32.76 -18.83
N VAL A 175 9.02 31.77 -19.23
CA VAL A 175 9.09 31.34 -20.64
C VAL A 175 7.75 30.73 -21.07
N ILE A 176 7.17 29.82 -20.29
CA ILE A 176 5.93 29.13 -20.68
C ILE A 176 4.74 30.10 -20.70
N GLU A 177 4.62 30.99 -19.71
CA GLU A 177 3.67 32.11 -19.74
C GLU A 177 3.83 32.91 -21.03
N ARG A 178 5.07 33.21 -21.44
CA ARG A 178 5.29 33.99 -22.66
C ARG A 178 4.91 33.25 -23.95
N PHE A 179 5.04 31.92 -23.98
CA PHE A 179 4.48 31.11 -25.08
C PHE A 179 2.94 31.11 -25.05
N ALA A 180 2.33 31.03 -23.87
CA ALA A 180 0.87 31.04 -23.70
C ALA A 180 0.25 32.40 -24.11
N ASP A 181 0.84 33.52 -23.69
CA ASP A 181 0.44 34.89 -24.04
C ASP A 181 0.38 35.13 -25.56
N GLU A 182 1.25 34.46 -26.31
CA GLU A 182 1.31 34.57 -27.79
C GLU A 182 0.47 33.49 -28.50
N GLY A 183 -0.23 32.62 -27.76
CA GLY A 183 -1.04 31.53 -28.30
C GLY A 183 -0.20 30.38 -28.87
N LEU A 184 1.03 30.19 -28.38
CA LEU A 184 2.04 29.27 -28.91
C LEU A 184 2.36 28.09 -27.99
N THR A 185 1.60 27.89 -26.89
CA THR A 185 1.83 26.87 -25.86
C THR A 185 2.34 25.54 -26.45
N PRO A 186 3.53 25.06 -26.04
CA PRO A 186 4.08 23.81 -26.57
C PRO A 186 3.27 22.60 -26.07
N GLU A 187 3.06 21.61 -26.91
CA GLU A 187 2.40 20.36 -26.51
C GLU A 187 3.29 19.54 -25.54
N MET A 188 4.60 19.73 -25.59
CA MET A 188 5.59 19.06 -24.72
C MET A 188 6.78 19.98 -24.40
N VAL A 189 7.32 19.87 -23.19
CA VAL A 189 8.51 20.59 -22.70
C VAL A 189 9.55 19.58 -22.19
N GLN A 190 10.79 19.71 -22.64
CA GLN A 190 11.95 18.97 -22.10
C GLN A 190 12.61 19.82 -21.00
N ILE A 191 12.66 19.29 -19.77
CA ILE A 191 13.26 20.00 -18.62
C ILE A 191 14.75 19.66 -18.47
N GLY A 192 15.58 20.18 -19.37
CA GLY A 192 17.01 19.88 -19.44
C GLY A 192 17.35 19.03 -20.67
N ASN A 193 18.55 19.20 -21.24
CA ASN A 193 19.04 18.39 -22.35
C ASN A 193 20.16 17.42 -21.94
N GLU A 194 19.97 16.14 -22.26
CA GLU A 194 20.94 15.04 -22.04
C GLU A 194 21.49 14.94 -20.61
N ILE A 195 20.67 15.29 -19.61
CA ILE A 195 21.03 15.62 -18.21
C ILE A 195 21.45 14.42 -17.33
N HIS A 196 21.91 13.32 -17.93
CA HIS A 196 22.17 12.06 -17.23
C HIS A 196 23.40 12.08 -16.29
N ASN A 197 24.20 13.14 -16.37
CA ASN A 197 25.29 13.46 -15.44
C ASN A 197 24.95 14.71 -14.57
N GLY A 198 23.68 15.12 -14.58
CA GLY A 198 23.18 16.35 -13.96
C GLY A 198 23.10 17.53 -14.92
N PHE A 199 22.73 18.71 -14.40
CA PHE A 199 22.72 19.98 -15.13
C PHE A 199 23.23 21.14 -14.24
N LEU A 200 23.42 22.36 -14.77
CA LEU A 200 23.84 23.54 -13.99
C LEU A 200 25.06 23.30 -13.07
N TRP A 201 26.15 22.85 -13.67
CA TRP A 201 27.37 22.47 -12.97
C TRP A 201 28.13 23.69 -12.40
N PRO A 202 28.72 23.56 -11.19
CA PRO A 202 28.91 22.30 -10.45
C PRO A 202 27.70 21.87 -9.61
N GLN A 203 26.78 22.77 -9.28
CA GLN A 203 25.75 22.57 -8.24
C GLN A 203 24.79 21.41 -8.55
N GLY A 204 24.27 21.30 -9.77
CA GLY A 204 23.38 20.20 -10.15
C GLY A 204 24.08 18.98 -10.76
N ARG A 205 25.36 18.73 -10.47
CA ARG A 205 26.07 17.54 -10.96
C ARG A 205 25.78 16.32 -10.08
N ILE A 206 25.24 15.26 -10.68
CA ILE A 206 24.78 14.06 -9.96
C ILE A 206 25.89 13.36 -9.14
N GLU A 207 27.12 13.32 -9.65
CA GLU A 207 28.25 12.67 -8.95
C GLU A 207 28.66 13.40 -7.66
N ASP A 208 28.54 14.73 -7.65
CA ASP A 208 28.98 15.58 -6.55
C ASP A 208 27.83 15.96 -5.59
N ALA A 209 26.61 16.16 -6.13
CA ALA A 209 25.45 16.70 -5.42
C ALA A 209 24.11 16.19 -6.01
N PRO A 210 23.74 14.90 -5.79
CA PRO A 210 22.52 14.31 -6.33
C PRO A 210 21.23 14.94 -5.77
N GLU A 211 21.23 15.34 -4.49
CA GLU A 211 20.11 16.03 -3.83
C GLU A 211 19.83 17.40 -4.46
N THR A 212 20.89 18.19 -4.71
CA THR A 212 20.78 19.48 -5.40
C THR A 212 20.27 19.27 -6.82
N PHE A 213 20.82 18.31 -7.58
CA PHE A 213 20.28 17.95 -8.91
C PHE A 213 18.77 17.65 -8.87
N GLY A 214 18.33 16.80 -7.94
CA GLY A 214 16.92 16.42 -7.81
C GLY A 214 16.03 17.62 -7.47
N ASN A 215 16.46 18.48 -6.55
CA ASN A 215 15.72 19.71 -6.22
C ASN A 215 15.61 20.67 -7.43
N LEU A 216 16.72 20.90 -8.14
CA LEU A 216 16.74 21.76 -9.33
C LEU A 216 15.79 21.22 -10.42
N LEU A 217 15.78 19.91 -10.66
CA LEU A 217 14.90 19.29 -11.66
C LEU A 217 13.42 19.29 -11.23
N ARG A 218 13.15 19.12 -9.93
CA ARG A 218 11.80 19.24 -9.36
C ARG A 218 11.24 20.65 -9.53
N ARG A 219 12.02 21.70 -9.24
CA ARG A 219 11.62 23.10 -9.42
C ARG A 219 11.34 23.45 -10.90
N ALA A 220 12.07 22.84 -11.84
CA ALA A 220 11.74 22.91 -13.26
C ALA A 220 10.37 22.28 -13.57
N SER A 221 10.11 21.06 -13.07
CA SER A 221 8.84 20.37 -13.25
C SER A 221 7.65 21.16 -12.68
N GLU A 222 7.76 21.63 -11.43
CA GLU A 222 6.75 22.45 -10.76
C GLU A 222 6.37 23.69 -11.60
N ALA A 223 7.37 24.40 -12.13
CA ALA A 223 7.16 25.58 -12.96
C ALA A 223 6.41 25.28 -14.27
N VAL A 224 6.66 24.14 -14.92
CA VAL A 224 5.88 23.72 -16.09
C VAL A 224 4.43 23.43 -15.70
N ARG A 225 4.22 22.72 -14.57
CA ARG A 225 2.88 22.32 -14.11
C ARG A 225 2.01 23.49 -13.67
N GLU A 226 2.60 24.50 -13.04
CA GLU A 226 1.88 25.70 -12.61
C GLU A 226 1.54 26.62 -13.79
N ALA A 227 2.46 26.76 -14.76
CA ALA A 227 2.27 27.63 -15.93
C ALA A 227 1.19 27.10 -16.92
N ASP A 228 1.24 25.82 -17.31
CA ASP A 228 0.08 25.13 -17.89
C ASP A 228 0.17 23.62 -17.59
N PRO A 229 -0.75 23.08 -16.77
CA PRO A 229 -0.70 21.68 -16.37
C PRO A 229 -0.86 20.71 -17.57
N LYS A 230 -1.44 21.14 -18.69
CA LYS A 230 -1.64 20.29 -19.89
C LYS A 230 -0.36 20.00 -20.67
N ILE A 231 0.71 20.76 -20.46
CA ILE A 231 2.00 20.56 -21.12
C ILE A 231 2.59 19.22 -20.65
N LYS A 232 2.99 18.39 -21.60
CA LYS A 232 3.69 17.13 -21.32
C LYS A 232 5.13 17.42 -20.89
N ILE A 233 5.58 16.90 -19.76
CA ILE A 233 6.97 17.07 -19.28
C ILE A 233 7.81 15.87 -19.72
N MET A 234 8.88 16.13 -20.46
CA MET A 234 9.90 15.16 -20.83
C MET A 234 11.15 15.31 -19.98
N VAL A 235 11.67 14.18 -19.48
CA VAL A 235 13.01 14.08 -18.90
C VAL A 235 13.92 13.31 -19.87
N HIS A 236 15.09 13.88 -20.17
CA HIS A 236 15.93 13.46 -21.30
C HIS A 236 17.39 13.13 -20.89
N PRO A 237 17.73 11.85 -20.67
CA PRO A 237 19.09 11.32 -20.71
C PRO A 237 19.57 10.93 -22.12
N ALA A 238 20.90 10.81 -22.28
CA ALA A 238 21.54 10.34 -23.50
C ALA A 238 22.14 8.94 -23.27
N LEU A 239 21.26 7.94 -23.17
CA LEU A 239 21.60 6.60 -22.71
C LEU A 239 20.86 5.52 -23.53
N GLY A 240 20.60 5.78 -24.82
CA GLY A 240 19.67 5.01 -25.66
C GLY A 240 19.78 3.48 -25.57
N GLY A 241 20.98 2.91 -25.53
CA GLY A 241 21.20 1.47 -25.29
C GLY A 241 21.93 1.11 -23.99
N ASP A 242 22.07 2.06 -23.06
CA ASP A 242 22.65 1.82 -21.72
C ASP A 242 21.54 1.75 -20.68
N ASN A 243 21.02 0.53 -20.49
CA ASN A 243 19.91 0.30 -19.57
C ASN A 243 20.28 0.51 -18.10
N VAL A 244 21.46 0.07 -17.67
CA VAL A 244 21.89 0.19 -16.26
C VAL A 244 21.99 1.65 -15.84
N ARG A 245 22.56 2.52 -16.68
CA ARG A 245 22.61 3.95 -16.39
C ARG A 245 21.26 4.62 -16.58
N SER A 246 20.44 4.19 -17.56
CA SER A 246 19.09 4.75 -17.76
C SER A 246 18.20 4.52 -16.54
N VAL A 247 18.16 3.29 -16.04
CA VAL A 247 17.44 2.89 -14.83
C VAL A 247 17.92 3.70 -13.62
N ARG A 248 19.24 3.69 -13.35
CA ARG A 248 19.80 4.43 -12.21
C ARG A 248 19.47 5.92 -12.25
N PHE A 249 19.49 6.52 -13.44
CA PHE A 249 19.17 7.93 -13.64
C PHE A 249 17.69 8.23 -13.36
N PHE A 250 16.75 7.47 -13.96
CA PHE A 250 15.33 7.74 -13.77
C PHE A 250 14.83 7.35 -12.37
N ASP A 251 15.42 6.34 -11.73
CA ASP A 251 15.14 6.04 -10.31
C ASP A 251 15.55 7.19 -9.39
N LEU A 252 16.70 7.83 -9.66
CA LEU A 252 17.14 9.03 -8.96
C LEU A 252 16.18 10.22 -9.19
N VAL A 253 15.68 10.39 -10.42
CA VAL A 253 14.69 11.43 -10.75
C VAL A 253 13.39 11.21 -9.95
N LEU A 254 12.90 9.97 -9.88
CA LEU A 254 11.68 9.64 -9.14
C LEU A 254 11.85 9.70 -7.62
N SER A 255 13.05 9.41 -7.08
CA SER A 255 13.32 9.53 -5.64
C SER A 255 13.34 10.97 -5.12
N HIS A 256 13.29 11.96 -6.02
CA HIS A 256 13.23 13.40 -5.73
C HIS A 256 11.89 14.03 -6.13
N ASP A 257 10.85 13.21 -6.31
CA ASP A 257 9.47 13.64 -6.54
C ASP A 257 9.28 14.48 -7.82
N VAL A 258 10.19 14.32 -8.78
CA VAL A 258 10.12 15.00 -10.07
C VAL A 258 8.96 14.43 -10.87
N VAL A 259 7.90 15.21 -11.04
CA VAL A 259 6.73 14.82 -11.84
C VAL A 259 7.06 14.97 -13.33
N PHE A 260 7.04 13.87 -14.09
CA PHE A 260 7.20 13.92 -15.55
C PHE A 260 6.34 12.86 -16.26
N ASP A 261 6.06 13.12 -17.54
CA ASP A 261 5.14 12.34 -18.38
C ASP A 261 5.88 11.44 -19.38
N VAL A 262 6.97 11.93 -19.99
CA VAL A 262 7.63 11.30 -21.14
C VAL A 262 9.11 11.03 -20.87
N ILE A 263 9.57 9.86 -21.26
CA ILE A 263 10.98 9.47 -21.30
C ILE A 263 11.55 9.87 -22.67
N GLY A 264 12.48 10.82 -22.67
CA GLY A 264 13.33 11.11 -23.82
C GLY A 264 14.58 10.23 -23.80
N GLN A 265 15.06 9.79 -24.96
CA GLN A 265 16.38 9.16 -25.10
C GLN A 265 17.07 9.66 -26.38
N SER A 266 18.36 9.99 -26.30
CA SER A 266 19.23 10.09 -27.48
C SER A 266 19.71 8.71 -27.93
N TYR A 267 19.79 8.44 -29.24
CA TYR A 267 20.42 7.26 -29.81
C TYR A 267 21.38 7.60 -30.97
N TYR A 268 22.67 7.41 -30.72
CA TYR A 268 23.75 7.47 -31.70
C TYR A 268 24.59 6.19 -31.55
N PRO A 269 24.71 5.31 -32.56
CA PRO A 269 25.32 3.98 -32.39
C PRO A 269 26.76 4.01 -31.86
N GLU A 270 27.56 4.99 -32.27
CA GLU A 270 28.95 5.20 -31.81
C GLU A 270 29.07 5.48 -30.30
N HIS A 271 27.98 5.89 -29.65
CA HIS A 271 27.96 6.28 -28.23
C HIS A 271 27.05 5.40 -27.38
N HIS A 272 25.92 4.94 -27.94
CA HIS A 272 24.83 4.31 -27.18
C HIS A 272 24.64 2.82 -27.50
N GLY A 273 25.48 2.21 -28.34
CA GLY A 273 25.49 0.77 -28.58
C GLY A 273 24.71 0.33 -29.82
N THR A 274 24.37 -0.95 -29.89
CA THR A 274 23.66 -1.56 -31.04
C THR A 274 22.15 -1.28 -30.99
N LEU A 275 21.46 -1.55 -32.11
CA LEU A 275 19.99 -1.49 -32.18
C LEU A 275 19.32 -2.48 -31.23
N GLU A 276 19.90 -3.65 -31.01
CA GLU A 276 19.43 -4.63 -30.00
C GLU A 276 19.56 -4.08 -28.58
N GLN A 277 20.62 -3.32 -28.29
CA GLN A 277 20.78 -2.64 -27.00
C GLN A 277 19.79 -1.48 -26.83
N LEU A 278 19.49 -0.73 -27.90
CA LEU A 278 18.42 0.27 -27.93
C LEU A 278 17.07 -0.38 -27.65
N GLU A 279 16.67 -1.37 -28.44
CA GLU A 279 15.39 -2.08 -28.31
C GLU A 279 15.23 -2.68 -26.91
N GLY A 280 16.27 -3.36 -26.40
CA GLY A 280 16.28 -3.93 -25.06
C GLY A 280 16.16 -2.87 -23.96
N ASN A 281 16.86 -1.74 -24.08
CA ASN A 281 16.75 -0.65 -23.11
C ASN A 281 15.37 0.02 -23.15
N LEU A 282 14.89 0.42 -24.33
CA LEU A 282 13.59 1.09 -24.46
C LEU A 282 12.46 0.15 -24.01
N THR A 283 12.52 -1.14 -24.33
CA THR A 283 11.56 -2.14 -23.87
C THR A 283 11.57 -2.28 -22.35
N ALA A 284 12.75 -2.29 -21.72
CA ALA A 284 12.86 -2.33 -20.26
C ALA A 284 12.30 -1.03 -19.64
N LEU A 285 12.69 0.15 -20.12
CA LEU A 285 12.19 1.44 -19.63
C LEU A 285 10.67 1.58 -19.78
N ALA A 286 10.08 1.06 -20.86
CA ALA A 286 8.64 1.05 -21.09
C ALA A 286 7.94 0.14 -20.06
N LYS A 287 8.47 -1.08 -19.85
CA LYS A 287 7.93 -2.03 -18.88
C LYS A 287 8.04 -1.55 -17.44
N ARG A 288 9.13 -0.84 -17.09
CA ARG A 288 9.34 -0.21 -15.78
C ARG A 288 8.47 1.00 -15.58
N TYR A 289 8.77 2.08 -16.28
CA TYR A 289 8.24 3.39 -15.95
C TYR A 289 6.81 3.58 -16.44
N ARG A 290 6.31 2.68 -17.32
CA ARG A 290 4.99 2.77 -17.98
C ARG A 290 4.72 4.14 -18.62
N LYS A 291 5.78 4.89 -18.87
CA LYS A 291 5.75 6.23 -19.44
C LYS A 291 5.98 6.13 -20.94
N PRO A 292 5.28 6.95 -21.72
CA PRO A 292 5.62 7.26 -23.10
C PRO A 292 7.12 7.39 -23.33
N ILE A 293 7.64 6.70 -24.34
CA ILE A 293 9.04 6.77 -24.78
C ILE A 293 9.12 7.46 -26.13
N VAL A 294 10.04 8.41 -26.22
CA VAL A 294 10.40 9.10 -27.47
C VAL A 294 11.92 9.06 -27.63
N VAL A 295 12.40 8.57 -28.77
CA VAL A 295 13.81 8.76 -29.16
C VAL A 295 13.94 10.18 -29.70
N VAL A 296 14.31 11.11 -28.82
CA VAL A 296 14.22 12.55 -29.03
C VAL A 296 15.43 13.14 -29.76
N GLU A 297 16.53 12.39 -29.85
CA GLU A 297 17.61 12.67 -30.78
C GLU A 297 18.14 11.37 -31.42
N TYR A 298 18.26 11.33 -32.74
CA TYR A 298 19.02 10.32 -33.47
C TYR A 298 19.44 10.84 -34.85
N GLN A 299 20.30 10.08 -35.54
CA GLN A 299 20.78 10.40 -36.90
C GLN A 299 20.79 9.19 -37.84
N GLU A 300 21.15 8.00 -37.34
CA GLU A 300 21.37 6.80 -38.14
C GLU A 300 20.25 5.78 -37.92
N HIS A 301 20.22 4.71 -38.73
CA HIS A 301 19.21 3.65 -38.64
C HIS A 301 17.76 4.19 -38.63
N ARG A 302 17.47 5.17 -39.52
CA ARG A 302 16.21 5.93 -39.51
C ARG A 302 14.98 5.04 -39.52
N LYS A 303 15.00 3.95 -40.30
CA LYS A 303 13.90 3.00 -40.37
C LYS A 303 13.81 2.21 -39.06
N GLU A 304 14.91 1.59 -38.67
CA GLU A 304 14.97 0.64 -37.57
C GLU A 304 14.69 1.30 -36.22
N VAL A 305 15.15 2.55 -35.99
CA VAL A 305 14.83 3.31 -34.77
C VAL A 305 13.34 3.66 -34.69
N ASN A 306 12.70 3.99 -35.82
CA ASN A 306 11.26 4.25 -35.84
C ASN A 306 10.44 2.96 -35.65
N GLU A 307 10.88 1.85 -36.23
CA GLU A 307 10.27 0.53 -36.02
C GLU A 307 10.42 0.05 -34.57
N ILE A 308 11.62 0.11 -33.99
CA ILE A 308 11.87 -0.22 -32.59
C ILE A 308 10.97 0.58 -31.65
N VAL A 309 10.78 1.89 -31.91
CA VAL A 309 9.89 2.70 -31.06
C VAL A 309 8.43 2.37 -31.33
N ARG A 310 7.99 2.15 -32.58
CA ARG A 310 6.62 1.70 -32.89
C ARG A 310 6.28 0.40 -32.14
N ASP A 311 7.22 -0.54 -32.12
CA ASP A 311 7.02 -1.91 -31.64
C ASP A 311 7.21 -2.07 -30.12
N LEU A 312 7.38 -0.96 -29.38
CA LEU A 312 7.45 -1.00 -27.92
C LEU A 312 6.12 -1.46 -27.29
N PRO A 313 6.19 -2.26 -26.20
CA PRO A 313 5.02 -2.88 -25.58
C PRO A 313 4.00 -1.86 -25.08
N ASP A 314 2.76 -2.31 -24.94
CA ASP A 314 1.62 -1.53 -24.42
C ASP A 314 1.34 -0.22 -25.15
N ASN A 315 1.78 -0.09 -26.41
CA ASN A 315 1.77 1.18 -27.12
C ASN A 315 2.49 2.30 -26.33
N LEU A 316 3.62 2.02 -25.67
CA LEU A 316 4.36 3.06 -24.93
C LEU A 316 5.38 3.83 -25.78
N GLY A 317 5.85 3.29 -26.89
CA GLY A 317 6.65 4.08 -27.83
C GLY A 317 5.78 5.04 -28.62
N TRP A 318 6.01 6.34 -28.47
CA TRP A 318 5.22 7.39 -29.12
C TRP A 318 5.80 7.77 -30.49
N GLY A 319 7.14 7.78 -30.61
CA GLY A 319 7.86 7.92 -31.87
C GLY A 319 9.19 8.66 -31.69
N THR A 320 9.63 9.40 -32.71
CA THR A 320 11.03 9.83 -32.80
C THR A 320 11.22 11.28 -33.27
N PHE A 321 12.37 11.89 -32.95
CA PHE A 321 12.81 13.17 -33.50
C PHE A 321 14.19 13.06 -34.15
N ILE A 322 14.27 13.27 -35.46
CA ILE A 322 15.56 13.31 -36.18
C ILE A 322 16.30 14.61 -35.82
N TRP A 323 17.56 14.50 -35.38
CA TRP A 323 18.30 15.65 -34.89
C TRP A 323 18.93 16.47 -36.02
N GLU A 324 18.65 17.78 -36.04
CA GLU A 324 19.13 18.73 -37.06
C GLU A 324 18.87 18.26 -38.50
N ALA A 325 17.58 18.04 -38.81
CA ALA A 325 17.10 17.51 -40.09
C ALA A 325 17.66 18.25 -41.32
N THR A 326 17.74 19.58 -41.22
CA THR A 326 18.23 20.50 -42.25
C THR A 326 19.75 20.57 -42.36
N SER A 327 20.49 19.84 -41.51
CA SER A 327 21.94 19.83 -41.56
C SER A 327 22.44 18.68 -42.44
N PRO A 328 23.16 18.96 -43.55
CA PRO A 328 23.65 17.91 -44.46
C PRO A 328 24.71 16.98 -43.84
N ARG A 329 25.20 17.30 -42.64
CA ARG A 329 26.14 16.48 -41.88
C ARG A 329 25.47 15.62 -40.81
N TRP A 330 24.38 16.09 -40.22
CA TRP A 330 23.72 15.47 -39.09
C TRP A 330 22.42 14.79 -39.56
N GLY A 331 21.23 15.31 -39.24
CA GLY A 331 19.95 14.73 -39.64
C GLY A 331 19.84 14.45 -41.14
N GLY A 332 20.50 15.26 -41.99
CA GLY A 332 20.95 14.86 -43.31
C GLY A 332 19.85 14.57 -44.32
N LEU A 333 18.62 15.06 -44.07
CA LEU A 333 17.48 14.94 -44.97
C LEU A 333 17.54 15.95 -46.12
N PHE A 334 18.32 17.02 -45.92
CA PHE A 334 18.64 18.03 -46.91
C PHE A 334 20.14 18.01 -47.24
N ASP A 335 20.49 18.30 -48.49
CA ASP A 335 21.87 18.42 -48.95
C ASP A 335 22.47 19.82 -48.64
N ARG A 336 23.64 20.13 -49.22
CA ARG A 336 24.33 21.40 -48.98
C ARG A 336 23.68 22.60 -49.66
N ASP A 337 22.90 22.37 -50.71
CA ASP A 337 22.20 23.40 -51.47
C ASP A 337 20.77 23.61 -50.94
N GLY A 338 20.32 22.76 -50.00
CA GLY A 338 19.00 22.81 -49.36
C GLY A 338 17.96 21.95 -50.06
N ALA A 339 18.35 21.05 -50.96
CA ALA A 339 17.44 20.10 -51.59
C ALA A 339 17.24 18.84 -50.74
N THR A 340 16.03 18.30 -50.70
CA THR A 340 15.74 16.98 -50.11
C THR A 340 16.52 15.85 -50.78
N ASN A 341 16.75 14.76 -50.05
CA ASN A 341 17.33 13.53 -50.57
C ASN A 341 16.52 12.29 -50.12
N ASP A 342 16.85 11.14 -50.69
CA ASP A 342 16.20 9.83 -50.53
C ASP A 342 15.98 9.36 -49.09
N LYS A 343 16.68 9.94 -48.10
CA LYS A 343 16.49 9.62 -46.67
C LYS A 343 15.21 10.19 -46.07
N ILE A 344 14.58 11.19 -46.71
CA ILE A 344 13.31 11.77 -46.23
C ILE A 344 12.11 10.89 -46.60
N ASP A 345 12.20 10.14 -47.71
CA ASP A 345 11.14 9.25 -48.20
C ASP A 345 10.85 8.04 -47.26
N ILE A 346 11.71 7.83 -46.25
CA ILE A 346 11.51 6.81 -45.20
C ILE A 346 10.28 7.13 -44.33
N TYR A 347 10.02 8.41 -44.06
CA TYR A 347 8.98 8.81 -43.10
C TYR A 347 7.55 8.62 -43.63
N PRO A 348 7.22 8.98 -44.88
CA PRO A 348 5.93 8.61 -45.48
C PRO A 348 5.69 7.10 -45.49
N ALA A 349 6.69 6.30 -45.89
CA ALA A 349 6.57 4.85 -45.93
C ALA A 349 6.36 4.23 -44.53
N PHE A 350 7.03 4.77 -43.50
CA PHE A 350 6.79 4.39 -42.12
C PHE A 350 5.38 4.79 -41.65
N PHE A 351 4.93 6.01 -41.94
CA PHE A 351 3.58 6.49 -41.58
C PHE A 351 2.49 5.61 -42.20
N GLU A 352 2.60 5.28 -43.49
CA GLU A 352 1.69 4.36 -44.19
C GLU A 352 1.71 2.94 -43.57
N SER A 353 2.89 2.46 -43.12
CA SER A 353 2.97 1.16 -42.44
C SER A 353 2.17 1.14 -41.13
N VAL A 354 2.16 2.26 -40.39
CA VAL A 354 1.41 2.42 -39.14
C VAL A 354 -0.09 2.55 -39.40
N GLU A 355 -0.52 3.35 -40.40
CA GLU A 355 -1.94 3.45 -40.80
C GLU A 355 -2.51 2.11 -41.32
N SER A 356 -1.65 1.22 -41.83
CA SER A 356 -2.06 -0.09 -42.36
C SER A 356 -2.17 -1.21 -41.32
N ASP A 357 -1.71 -0.98 -40.09
CA ASP A 357 -1.67 -1.99 -39.03
C ASP A 357 -2.98 -2.01 -38.23
N PRO A 358 -3.77 -3.10 -38.26
CA PRO A 358 -5.04 -3.18 -37.53
C PRO A 358 -4.88 -3.23 -36.00
N SER A 359 -3.67 -3.41 -35.48
CA SER A 359 -3.38 -3.26 -34.03
C SER A 359 -3.19 -1.79 -33.62
N VAL A 360 -2.95 -0.90 -34.59
CA VAL A 360 -2.85 0.55 -34.41
C VAL A 360 -4.16 1.24 -34.82
N SER A 361 -5.29 0.71 -34.32
CA SER A 361 -6.56 1.42 -34.44
C SER A 361 -6.51 2.73 -33.64
N SER A 362 -7.14 3.78 -34.17
CA SER A 362 -7.29 5.08 -33.49
C SER A 362 -8.35 5.07 -32.37
N ASP A 363 -8.68 3.89 -31.86
CA ASP A 363 -9.70 3.72 -30.83
C ASP A 363 -9.12 4.12 -29.47
N THR A 364 -9.60 5.25 -28.96
CA THR A 364 -9.51 5.62 -27.54
C THR A 364 -10.05 4.47 -26.68
N PRO A 365 -9.32 4.01 -25.66
CA PRO A 365 -9.91 3.16 -24.63
C PRO A 365 -11.10 3.88 -23.99
N GLU A 366 -12.26 3.23 -23.91
CA GLU A 366 -13.38 3.71 -23.09
C GLU A 366 -12.95 3.76 -21.61
N GLU A 367 -13.57 4.63 -20.82
CA GLU A 367 -13.34 4.69 -19.39
C GLU A 367 -13.66 3.34 -18.73
N GLY A 368 -12.66 2.74 -18.06
CA GLY A 368 -12.88 1.64 -17.11
C GLY A 368 -12.52 0.22 -17.55
N THR A 369 -11.99 -0.02 -18.75
CA THR A 369 -11.50 -1.36 -19.13
C THR A 369 -10.02 -1.56 -18.77
N ALA A 370 -9.75 -2.49 -17.86
CA ALA A 370 -8.39 -2.88 -17.50
C ALA A 370 -7.63 -3.47 -18.71
N ILE A 371 -6.36 -3.06 -18.87
CA ILE A 371 -5.52 -3.51 -19.98
C ILE A 371 -4.87 -4.85 -19.60
N GLU A 372 -5.18 -5.91 -20.36
CA GLU A 372 -4.55 -7.22 -20.22
C GLU A 372 -3.34 -7.35 -21.16
N ASP A 373 -2.12 -7.41 -20.61
CA ASP A 373 -0.92 -7.84 -21.34
C ASP A 373 -0.65 -9.32 -21.05
N VAL A 374 -0.56 -10.12 -22.11
CA VAL A 374 -0.36 -11.58 -22.03
C VAL A 374 1.01 -11.93 -22.62
N SER A 375 2.03 -11.85 -21.76
CA SER A 375 3.27 -12.56 -22.02
C SER A 375 3.03 -14.07 -21.83
N GLY A 376 3.66 -14.93 -22.63
CA GLY A 376 3.25 -16.35 -22.77
C GLY A 376 3.13 -17.19 -21.48
N ASP A 377 3.77 -16.79 -20.39
CA ASP A 377 3.76 -17.48 -19.10
C ASP A 377 2.97 -16.75 -17.98
N ILE A 378 2.74 -15.43 -18.10
CA ILE A 378 2.04 -14.60 -17.09
C ILE A 378 1.07 -13.59 -17.72
N LYS A 379 -0.08 -13.42 -17.10
CA LYS A 379 -1.08 -12.38 -17.38
C LYS A 379 -0.81 -11.19 -16.46
N VAL A 380 -0.75 -9.98 -17.03
CA VAL A 380 -0.66 -8.71 -16.29
C VAL A 380 -1.92 -7.90 -16.58
N VAL A 381 -2.55 -7.36 -15.54
CA VAL A 381 -3.75 -6.53 -15.60
C VAL A 381 -3.44 -5.22 -14.89
N ARG A 382 -3.67 -4.07 -15.54
CA ARG A 382 -3.12 -2.79 -15.10
C ARG A 382 -4.15 -1.74 -14.73
N ASP A 383 -3.71 -0.83 -13.86
CA ASP A 383 -4.44 0.35 -13.37
C ASP A 383 -5.85 0.03 -12.83
N ILE A 384 -5.97 -1.09 -12.12
CA ILE A 384 -7.21 -1.57 -11.51
C ILE A 384 -7.58 -0.66 -10.33
N ALA A 385 -8.81 -0.16 -10.29
CA ALA A 385 -9.33 0.60 -9.17
C ALA A 385 -9.63 -0.31 -7.97
N TYR A 386 -8.87 -0.18 -6.88
CA TYR A 386 -9.08 -0.97 -5.67
C TYR A 386 -10.08 -0.33 -4.68
N ARG A 387 -10.48 0.92 -4.92
CA ARG A 387 -11.40 1.71 -4.11
C ARG A 387 -12.26 2.61 -5.01
N GLU A 388 -13.49 2.91 -4.59
CA GLU A 388 -14.37 3.84 -5.29
C GLU A 388 -13.72 5.23 -5.48
N GLY A 389 -13.77 5.74 -6.71
CA GLY A 389 -13.34 7.08 -7.08
C GLY A 389 -12.16 7.15 -8.04
N ASP A 390 -11.93 8.35 -8.56
CA ASP A 390 -11.02 8.60 -9.70
C ASP A 390 -9.59 8.97 -9.29
N SER A 391 -9.25 8.81 -8.01
CA SER A 391 -7.90 9.07 -7.51
C SER A 391 -6.92 8.02 -8.05
N LYS A 392 -5.75 8.47 -8.51
CA LYS A 392 -4.70 7.58 -9.03
C LYS A 392 -3.91 6.88 -7.93
N ALA A 393 -3.88 7.48 -6.75
CA ALA A 393 -3.54 6.81 -5.51
C ALA A 393 -4.36 5.53 -5.26
N TRP A 394 -5.56 5.40 -5.84
CA TRP A 394 -6.45 4.24 -5.65
C TRP A 394 -6.39 3.27 -6.83
N ARG A 395 -5.19 3.03 -7.36
CA ARG A 395 -4.93 2.13 -8.49
C ARG A 395 -3.83 1.12 -8.14
N LEU A 396 -3.94 -0.09 -8.69
CA LEU A 396 -2.91 -1.11 -8.61
C LEU A 396 -2.70 -1.80 -9.95
N ASP A 397 -1.52 -2.36 -10.15
CA ASP A 397 -1.28 -3.37 -11.17
C ASP A 397 -1.31 -4.75 -10.53
N LEU A 398 -1.76 -5.75 -11.28
CA LEU A 398 -1.80 -7.16 -10.88
C LEU A 398 -1.05 -8.02 -11.90
N ALA A 399 -0.25 -8.99 -11.46
CA ALA A 399 0.30 -10.03 -12.33
C ALA A 399 0.14 -11.43 -11.74
N MET A 400 -0.13 -12.42 -12.60
CA MET A 400 -0.40 -13.81 -12.20
C MET A 400 0.04 -14.80 -13.30
N PRO A 401 0.32 -16.08 -12.98
CA PRO A 401 0.53 -17.12 -13.98
C PRO A 401 -0.63 -17.20 -14.98
N ALA A 402 -0.31 -17.24 -16.28
CA ALA A 402 -1.29 -17.28 -17.36
C ALA A 402 -2.02 -18.63 -17.48
N ALA A 403 -1.42 -19.71 -16.97
CA ALA A 403 -2.08 -20.99 -16.85
C ALA A 403 -3.27 -20.89 -15.87
N VAL A 404 -4.41 -21.46 -16.20
CA VAL A 404 -5.54 -21.60 -15.25
C VAL A 404 -5.34 -22.88 -14.43
N THR A 405 -5.45 -22.79 -13.10
CA THR A 405 -5.23 -23.90 -12.17
C THR A 405 -6.28 -23.89 -11.06
N ASP A 406 -6.75 -25.06 -10.65
CA ASP A 406 -7.67 -25.21 -9.51
C ASP A 406 -6.96 -25.02 -8.13
N GLU A 407 -5.63 -24.93 -8.12
CA GLU A 407 -4.81 -24.65 -6.93
C GLU A 407 -4.67 -23.14 -6.69
N LEU A 408 -5.03 -22.69 -5.48
CA LEU A 408 -4.89 -21.30 -5.04
C LEU A 408 -3.43 -20.90 -4.79
N ARG A 409 -3.11 -19.67 -5.17
CA ARG A 409 -1.74 -19.15 -5.27
C ARG A 409 -1.41 -18.22 -4.11
N PRO A 410 -0.18 -18.28 -3.57
CA PRO A 410 0.26 -17.28 -2.61
C PRO A 410 0.27 -15.91 -3.30
N ALA A 411 -0.04 -14.85 -2.57
CA ALA A 411 0.02 -13.50 -3.09
C ALA A 411 1.17 -12.66 -2.51
N LEU A 412 1.57 -11.62 -3.24
CA LEU A 412 2.58 -10.67 -2.80
C LEU A 412 2.16 -9.23 -3.13
N VAL A 413 2.04 -8.42 -2.08
CA VAL A 413 1.68 -7.00 -2.12
C VAL A 413 2.96 -6.19 -2.16
N ILE A 414 3.18 -5.42 -3.22
CA ILE A 414 4.39 -4.64 -3.46
C ILE A 414 4.04 -3.17 -3.29
N VAL A 415 4.75 -2.48 -2.41
CA VAL A 415 4.53 -1.07 -2.05
C VAL A 415 5.78 -0.26 -2.34
N HIS A 416 5.64 0.78 -3.15
CA HIS A 416 6.78 1.59 -3.59
C HIS A 416 7.32 2.55 -2.52
N GLY A 417 8.63 2.78 -2.56
CA GLY A 417 9.31 3.87 -1.85
C GLY A 417 9.02 5.25 -2.44
N GLY A 418 9.75 6.27 -1.96
CA GLY A 418 9.57 7.69 -2.38
C GLY A 418 9.26 8.68 -1.25
N GLY A 419 9.69 8.39 -0.02
CA GLY A 419 9.60 9.33 1.12
C GLY A 419 8.17 9.78 1.46
N TRP A 420 7.15 8.98 1.14
CA TRP A 420 5.71 9.30 1.26
C TRP A 420 5.28 10.56 0.50
N ARG A 421 6.10 11.13 -0.38
CA ARG A 421 5.85 12.40 -1.06
C ARG A 421 6.03 12.31 -2.59
N GLY A 422 6.57 11.19 -3.06
CA GLY A 422 6.70 10.78 -4.45
C GLY A 422 6.86 9.26 -4.54
N GLY A 423 7.43 8.79 -5.65
CA GLY A 423 7.41 7.38 -6.05
C GLY A 423 6.11 7.01 -6.78
N ALA A 424 6.07 5.80 -7.33
CA ALA A 424 4.93 5.25 -8.05
C ALA A 424 5.07 3.72 -8.19
N LYS A 425 3.99 3.00 -8.51
CA LYS A 425 4.00 1.55 -8.80
C LYS A 425 4.80 1.23 -10.07
N GLU A 426 4.96 2.19 -10.97
CA GLU A 426 5.68 2.05 -12.24
C GLU A 426 7.19 2.29 -12.11
N VAL A 427 7.88 1.45 -11.33
CA VAL A 427 9.37 1.40 -11.25
C VAL A 427 9.80 -0.07 -11.47
N ASP A 428 10.85 -0.41 -12.27
CA ASP A 428 11.14 -1.84 -12.61
C ASP A 428 11.27 -2.59 -11.32
N VAL A 429 11.99 -2.12 -10.30
CA VAL A 429 12.27 -3.05 -9.21
C VAL A 429 10.98 -3.58 -8.57
N TYR A 430 9.90 -2.78 -8.56
CA TYR A 430 8.55 -3.24 -8.21
C TYR A 430 7.84 -4.01 -9.34
N GLN A 431 7.89 -3.57 -10.61
CA GLN A 431 7.25 -4.24 -11.77
C GLN A 431 7.91 -5.58 -12.17
N LYS A 432 9.24 -5.65 -12.09
CA LYS A 432 10.11 -6.83 -12.18
C LYS A 432 9.85 -7.75 -11.00
N MET A 433 9.78 -7.25 -9.76
CA MET A 433 9.42 -8.11 -8.63
C MET A 433 8.01 -8.69 -8.81
N MET A 434 7.04 -7.86 -9.19
CA MET A 434 5.67 -8.27 -9.53
C MET A 434 5.66 -9.40 -10.58
N THR A 435 6.35 -9.20 -11.71
CA THR A 435 6.39 -10.18 -12.81
C THR A 435 7.27 -11.40 -12.55
N ASP A 436 8.38 -11.28 -11.79
CA ASP A 436 9.26 -12.40 -11.46
C ASP A 436 8.65 -13.32 -10.39
N TYR A 437 7.92 -12.77 -9.41
CA TYR A 437 7.14 -13.59 -8.49
C TYR A 437 5.91 -14.19 -9.18
N ALA A 438 5.27 -13.48 -10.13
CA ALA A 438 4.22 -14.07 -10.95
C ALA A 438 4.71 -15.29 -11.74
N LYS A 439 5.90 -15.23 -12.37
CA LYS A 439 6.53 -16.39 -13.04
C LYS A 439 6.84 -17.55 -12.09
N LYS A 440 7.00 -17.28 -10.79
CA LYS A 440 7.25 -18.28 -9.73
C LYS A 440 5.96 -18.86 -9.13
N GLY A 441 4.79 -18.50 -9.64
CA GLY A 441 3.50 -19.05 -9.21
C GLY A 441 2.69 -18.16 -8.26
N TYR A 442 3.14 -16.95 -7.96
CA TYR A 442 2.44 -16.02 -7.08
C TYR A 442 1.40 -15.19 -7.86
N VAL A 443 0.36 -14.71 -7.19
CA VAL A 443 -0.40 -13.53 -7.67
C VAL A 443 0.22 -12.30 -7.03
N THR A 444 0.54 -11.28 -7.80
CA THR A 444 1.23 -10.10 -7.28
C THR A 444 0.38 -8.87 -7.53
N ILE A 445 0.30 -7.98 -6.54
CA ILE A 445 -0.23 -6.63 -6.74
C ILE A 445 0.84 -5.59 -6.43
N ASN A 446 0.83 -4.50 -7.18
CA ASN A 446 1.77 -3.39 -7.02
C ASN A 446 0.96 -2.10 -6.92
N VAL A 447 1.06 -1.43 -5.77
CA VAL A 447 -0.01 -0.58 -5.22
C VAL A 447 0.41 0.89 -5.16
N GLU A 448 -0.41 1.79 -5.72
CA GLU A 448 -0.37 3.23 -5.43
C GLU A 448 -1.02 3.54 -4.08
N TYR A 449 -0.63 4.65 -3.46
CA TYR A 449 -1.23 5.17 -2.23
C TYR A 449 -1.17 6.71 -2.19
N ARG A 450 -2.08 7.37 -1.44
CA ARG A 450 -2.12 8.84 -1.35
C ARG A 450 -0.81 9.35 -0.75
N LEU A 451 -0.08 10.12 -1.54
CA LEU A 451 1.13 10.79 -1.10
C LEU A 451 0.79 11.95 -0.15
N THR A 452 1.76 12.38 0.67
CA THR A 452 1.60 13.46 1.65
C THR A 452 1.25 14.83 1.06
N GLY A 453 1.48 15.02 -0.25
CA GLY A 453 0.99 16.18 -1.01
C GLY A 453 -0.47 16.08 -1.46
N GLU A 454 -1.07 14.88 -1.41
CA GLU A 454 -2.48 14.62 -1.76
C GLU A 454 -3.35 14.51 -0.50
N ALA A 455 -2.87 13.80 0.52
CA ALA A 455 -3.53 13.67 1.82
C ALA A 455 -2.50 13.50 2.96
N PRO A 456 -2.76 14.09 4.14
CA PRO A 456 -1.87 13.93 5.29
C PRO A 456 -1.87 12.49 5.83
N PHE A 457 -0.85 12.15 6.64
CA PHE A 457 -0.88 10.94 7.44
C PHE A 457 -2.18 10.86 8.28
N PRO A 458 -2.84 9.69 8.37
CA PRO A 458 -2.34 8.36 7.98
C PRO A 458 -2.79 7.86 6.59
N ALA A 459 -3.27 8.71 5.68
CA ALA A 459 -3.92 8.30 4.42
C ALA A 459 -3.21 7.22 3.58
N CYS A 460 -1.87 7.26 3.51
CA CYS A 460 -1.07 6.24 2.82
C CYS A 460 -1.15 4.84 3.46
N ILE A 461 -1.30 4.74 4.78
CA ILE A 461 -1.47 3.48 5.54
C ILE A 461 -2.88 2.91 5.28
N GLU A 462 -3.88 3.77 5.26
CA GLU A 462 -5.28 3.41 4.97
C GLU A 462 -5.44 2.82 3.56
N ASP A 463 -4.76 3.43 2.59
CA ASP A 463 -4.83 3.07 1.17
C ASP A 463 -4.21 1.70 0.88
N VAL A 464 -2.99 1.44 1.37
CA VAL A 464 -2.38 0.11 1.20
C VAL A 464 -3.19 -0.96 1.92
N LYS A 465 -3.78 -0.64 3.08
CA LYS A 465 -4.71 -1.54 3.77
C LYS A 465 -5.95 -1.84 2.92
N CYS A 466 -6.56 -0.82 2.33
CA CYS A 466 -7.69 -0.98 1.39
C CYS A 466 -7.33 -1.84 0.17
N ALA A 467 -6.12 -1.71 -0.39
CA ALA A 467 -5.66 -2.54 -1.51
C ALA A 467 -5.53 -4.03 -1.13
N VAL A 468 -5.11 -4.34 0.11
CA VAL A 468 -5.08 -5.73 0.61
C VAL A 468 -6.50 -6.28 0.85
N ARG A 469 -7.43 -5.44 1.34
CA ARG A 469 -8.84 -5.83 1.47
C ARG A 469 -9.47 -6.13 0.10
N TRP A 470 -9.23 -5.27 -0.89
CA TRP A 470 -9.64 -5.49 -2.29
C TRP A 470 -9.08 -6.79 -2.87
N LEU A 471 -7.80 -7.09 -2.64
CA LEU A 471 -7.17 -8.33 -3.12
C LEU A 471 -7.84 -9.58 -2.53
N ARG A 472 -8.26 -9.53 -1.27
CA ARG A 472 -9.04 -10.62 -0.65
C ARG A 472 -10.45 -10.71 -1.22
N ALA A 473 -11.11 -9.58 -1.48
CA ALA A 473 -12.43 -9.55 -2.10
C ALA A 473 -12.45 -10.19 -3.51
N HIS A 474 -11.35 -10.06 -4.26
CA HIS A 474 -11.21 -10.62 -5.61
C HIS A 474 -10.37 -11.91 -5.63
N ALA A 475 -10.23 -12.59 -4.48
CA ALA A 475 -9.34 -13.74 -4.38
C ALA A 475 -9.79 -14.92 -5.25
N GLU A 476 -11.09 -15.18 -5.36
CA GLU A 476 -11.65 -16.21 -6.25
C GLU A 476 -11.41 -15.87 -7.74
N GLU A 477 -11.58 -14.60 -8.13
CA GLU A 477 -11.38 -14.13 -9.51
C GLU A 477 -9.94 -14.34 -10.00
N TYR A 478 -8.95 -14.07 -9.14
CA TYR A 478 -7.53 -14.15 -9.50
C TYR A 478 -6.83 -15.44 -9.04
N GLY A 479 -7.56 -16.39 -8.45
CA GLY A 479 -7.00 -17.65 -7.93
C GLY A 479 -6.01 -17.42 -6.78
N VAL A 480 -6.22 -16.39 -5.97
CA VAL A 480 -5.43 -16.04 -4.80
C VAL A 480 -5.85 -16.92 -3.62
N ASP A 481 -4.86 -17.38 -2.87
CA ASP A 481 -5.02 -17.91 -1.52
C ASP A 481 -5.04 -16.69 -0.57
N PRO A 482 -6.22 -16.25 -0.05
CA PRO A 482 -6.35 -15.02 0.76
C PRO A 482 -5.61 -15.10 2.11
N ASP A 483 -5.08 -16.28 2.37
CA ASP A 483 -4.50 -16.81 3.58
C ASP A 483 -2.98 -17.01 3.47
N ARG A 484 -2.41 -16.68 2.31
CA ARG A 484 -0.98 -16.72 1.97
C ARG A 484 -0.57 -15.43 1.24
N ILE A 485 -0.87 -14.28 1.83
CA ILE A 485 -0.50 -12.95 1.30
C ILE A 485 0.75 -12.43 2.01
N GLY A 486 1.84 -12.21 1.28
CA GLY A 486 3.00 -11.46 1.77
C GLY A 486 2.95 -9.98 1.42
N ALA A 487 3.70 -9.13 2.13
CA ALA A 487 4.01 -7.76 1.70
C ALA A 487 5.52 -7.55 1.51
N TYR A 488 5.87 -6.70 0.55
CA TYR A 488 7.21 -6.15 0.40
C TYR A 488 7.15 -4.64 0.11
N GLY A 489 8.13 -3.91 0.62
CA GLY A 489 8.41 -2.57 0.13
C GLY A 489 9.83 -2.10 0.45
N HIS A 490 10.20 -0.95 -0.11
CA HIS A 490 11.46 -0.26 0.14
C HIS A 490 11.22 1.16 0.67
N SER A 491 12.05 1.64 1.60
CA SER A 491 11.97 2.99 2.16
C SER A 491 10.55 3.33 2.68
N ALA A 492 9.89 4.37 2.19
CA ALA A 492 8.49 4.67 2.54
C ALA A 492 7.52 3.48 2.32
N GLY A 493 7.74 2.66 1.28
CA GLY A 493 6.98 1.44 1.05
C GLY A 493 7.34 0.32 2.04
N ALA A 494 8.59 0.27 2.52
CA ALA A 494 9.01 -0.67 3.57
C ALA A 494 8.32 -0.35 4.90
N HIS A 495 8.18 0.93 5.23
CA HIS A 495 7.34 1.40 6.34
C HIS A 495 5.89 0.91 6.15
N LEU A 496 5.28 1.15 4.99
CA LEU A 496 3.89 0.74 4.72
C LEU A 496 3.70 -0.79 4.74
N ALA A 497 4.66 -1.58 4.24
CA ALA A 497 4.65 -3.04 4.33
C ALA A 497 4.75 -3.54 5.79
N LEU A 498 5.55 -2.88 6.64
CA LEU A 498 5.55 -3.16 8.08
C LEU A 498 4.23 -2.73 8.74
N MET A 499 3.60 -1.64 8.31
CA MET A 499 2.29 -1.22 8.84
C MET A 499 1.16 -2.19 8.41
N LEU A 500 1.21 -2.78 7.21
CA LEU A 500 0.32 -3.87 6.81
C LEU A 500 0.47 -5.12 7.69
N ALA A 501 1.69 -5.43 8.11
CA ALA A 501 1.99 -6.58 8.97
C ALA A 501 1.63 -6.35 10.44
N MET A 502 1.88 -5.13 10.96
CA MET A 502 1.94 -4.88 12.41
C MET A 502 0.74 -4.10 12.98
N VAL A 503 -0.05 -3.42 12.15
CA VAL A 503 -1.13 -2.54 12.63
C VAL A 503 -2.45 -3.30 12.71
N PRO A 504 -2.99 -3.57 13.92
CA PRO A 504 -4.30 -4.20 14.07
C PRO A 504 -5.42 -3.23 13.68
N LYS A 505 -6.56 -3.76 13.24
CA LYS A 505 -7.77 -2.99 12.89
C LYS A 505 -8.22 -2.03 14.02
N SER A 506 -7.99 -2.40 15.28
CA SER A 506 -8.26 -1.59 16.47
C SER A 506 -7.42 -0.31 16.61
N ALA A 507 -6.34 -0.16 15.83
CA ALA A 507 -5.56 1.08 15.78
C ALA A 507 -6.29 2.23 15.04
N GLY A 508 -7.39 1.95 14.33
CA GLY A 508 -8.18 2.97 13.64
C GLY A 508 -7.53 3.50 12.35
N LEU A 509 -6.63 2.73 11.73
CA LEU A 509 -5.89 3.10 10.51
C LEU A 509 -6.36 2.34 9.25
N GLU A 510 -7.57 1.77 9.25
CA GLU A 510 -8.16 1.13 8.06
C GLU A 510 -8.68 2.12 7.01
N GLY A 511 -8.92 3.36 7.42
CA GLY A 511 -9.46 4.44 6.61
C GLY A 511 -10.96 4.34 6.33
N ASP A 512 -11.34 4.93 5.20
CA ASP A 512 -12.70 5.07 4.68
C ASP A 512 -12.84 4.44 3.26
N GLY A 513 -11.88 3.60 2.86
CA GLY A 513 -11.97 2.77 1.66
C GLY A 513 -12.76 1.49 1.93
N GLY A 514 -13.47 0.98 0.92
CA GLY A 514 -14.38 -0.17 1.08
C GLY A 514 -13.70 -1.52 1.39
N TRP A 515 -14.49 -2.58 1.22
CA TRP A 515 -14.09 -3.98 1.50
C TRP A 515 -13.78 -4.23 2.99
N ASP A 516 -14.39 -3.47 3.90
CA ASP A 516 -14.11 -3.49 5.34
C ASP A 516 -14.42 -4.83 6.04
N GLU A 517 -15.20 -5.68 5.37
CA GLU A 517 -15.47 -7.07 5.72
C GLU A 517 -14.24 -7.98 5.55
N TYR A 518 -13.27 -7.60 4.70
CA TYR A 518 -12.03 -8.34 4.50
C TYR A 518 -10.89 -7.80 5.40
N SER A 519 -9.96 -8.69 5.78
CA SER A 519 -8.76 -8.29 6.52
C SER A 519 -7.78 -7.50 5.63
N SER A 520 -7.14 -6.48 6.20
CA SER A 520 -6.02 -5.76 5.56
C SER A 520 -4.64 -6.28 5.97
N GLY A 521 -4.56 -7.25 6.89
CA GLY A 521 -3.30 -7.81 7.40
C GLY A 521 -2.61 -8.75 6.41
N VAL A 522 -1.30 -8.91 6.53
CA VAL A 522 -0.51 -9.85 5.70
C VAL A 522 0.11 -10.97 6.55
N ASN A 523 0.35 -12.12 5.95
CA ASN A 523 0.84 -13.34 6.61
C ASN A 523 2.38 -13.34 6.81
N VAL A 524 3.10 -12.45 6.12
CA VAL A 524 4.55 -12.28 6.17
C VAL A 524 4.90 -10.91 5.56
N ALA A 525 5.95 -10.23 6.04
CA ALA A 525 6.41 -8.99 5.40
C ALA A 525 7.93 -8.87 5.33
N ALA A 526 8.45 -8.35 4.22
CA ALA A 526 9.85 -8.00 4.07
C ALA A 526 10.03 -6.51 3.72
N ALA A 527 11.11 -5.90 4.20
CA ALA A 527 11.22 -4.45 4.27
C ALA A 527 12.67 -3.99 4.04
N GLY A 528 12.93 -3.32 2.90
CA GLY A 528 14.25 -2.79 2.53
C GLY A 528 14.46 -1.33 2.96
N SER A 529 15.56 -1.04 3.65
CA SER A 529 15.84 0.26 4.30
C SER A 529 14.61 0.85 5.04
N PRO A 530 14.01 0.12 6.00
CA PRO A 530 12.73 0.47 6.60
C PRO A 530 12.79 1.66 7.58
N PRO A 531 12.01 2.73 7.36
CA PRO A 531 11.75 3.74 8.38
C PRO A 531 10.90 3.17 9.52
N THR A 532 11.55 2.64 10.56
CA THR A 532 10.89 2.09 11.76
C THR A 532 10.38 3.18 12.69
N GLU A 533 11.00 4.37 12.65
CA GLU A 533 10.61 5.63 13.28
C GLU A 533 11.30 6.83 12.60
N LEU A 534 10.90 8.07 12.90
CA LEU A 534 11.57 9.27 12.37
C LEU A 534 12.81 9.72 13.16
N GLY A 535 12.98 9.27 14.41
CA GLY A 535 14.11 9.68 15.26
C GLY A 535 14.25 11.19 15.52
N ARG A 536 13.17 11.97 15.31
CA ARG A 536 13.10 13.43 15.51
C ARG A 536 11.65 13.86 15.82
N ASP A 537 11.49 14.88 16.66
CA ASP A 537 10.18 15.42 17.05
C ASP A 537 9.63 16.34 15.96
N VAL A 538 8.65 15.83 15.20
CA VAL A 538 7.92 16.53 14.13
C VAL A 538 6.46 16.05 14.14
N PRO A 539 5.48 16.80 13.58
CA PRO A 539 4.06 16.40 13.62
C PRO A 539 3.74 15.02 13.04
N MET A 540 4.60 14.53 12.13
CA MET A 540 4.51 13.20 11.51
C MET A 540 5.06 12.07 12.40
N ALA A 541 5.79 12.36 13.48
CA ALA A 541 6.48 11.40 14.33
C ALA A 541 5.60 10.76 15.43
N LYS A 542 4.26 10.86 15.32
CA LYS A 542 3.35 10.22 16.27
C LYS A 542 3.58 8.71 16.26
N THR A 543 3.82 8.11 17.42
CA THR A 543 4.14 6.69 17.58
C THR A 543 3.11 5.74 16.92
N GLU A 544 1.83 6.12 16.89
CA GLU A 544 0.74 5.40 16.20
C GLU A 544 0.89 5.31 14.66
N TRP A 545 1.80 6.06 14.05
CA TRP A 545 2.04 6.06 12.60
C TRP A 545 3.35 5.36 12.20
N TRP A 546 4.02 4.65 13.11
CA TRP A 546 5.32 4.01 12.87
C TRP A 546 5.42 2.61 13.46
N PRO A 547 6.15 1.66 12.83
CA PRO A 547 6.36 0.31 13.34
C PRO A 547 6.83 0.25 14.81
N ILE A 548 7.65 1.20 15.26
CA ILE A 548 8.11 1.29 16.66
C ILE A 548 6.96 1.35 17.68
N GLY A 549 5.79 1.85 17.29
CA GLY A 549 4.61 1.94 18.17
C GLY A 549 3.89 0.61 18.39
N TYR A 550 4.23 -0.41 17.62
CA TYR A 550 3.51 -1.68 17.56
C TYR A 550 4.39 -2.88 17.96
N ILE A 551 5.49 -2.70 18.70
CA ILE A 551 6.35 -3.82 19.12
C ILE A 551 5.56 -4.88 19.91
N SER A 552 5.48 -6.10 19.36
CA SER A 552 4.97 -7.31 20.02
C SER A 552 5.67 -8.56 19.45
N GLY A 553 5.47 -9.72 20.09
CA GLY A 553 5.88 -11.02 19.55
C GLY A 553 4.87 -11.63 18.56
N ASP A 554 3.63 -11.15 18.56
CA ASP A 554 2.48 -11.77 17.89
C ASP A 554 2.33 -11.38 16.41
N HIS A 555 3.38 -10.79 15.82
CA HIS A 555 3.38 -10.35 14.42
C HIS A 555 3.65 -11.50 13.46
N PRO A 556 3.15 -11.42 12.21
CA PRO A 556 3.60 -12.32 11.16
C PRO A 556 5.12 -12.20 10.96
N PRO A 557 5.80 -13.24 10.44
CA PRO A 557 7.24 -13.21 10.24
C PRO A 557 7.72 -11.99 9.44
N LEU A 558 8.76 -11.33 9.94
CA LEU A 558 9.32 -10.11 9.38
C LEU A 558 10.74 -10.34 8.87
N PHE A 559 11.11 -9.77 7.71
CA PHE A 559 12.48 -9.76 7.23
C PHE A 559 12.95 -8.36 6.83
N LEU A 560 13.86 -7.79 7.63
CA LEU A 560 14.36 -6.44 7.42
C LEU A 560 15.73 -6.48 6.74
N ILE A 561 15.93 -5.68 5.69
CA ILE A 561 17.19 -5.57 4.95
C ILE A 561 17.68 -4.13 5.04
N GLN A 562 18.94 -3.91 5.42
CA GLN A 562 19.49 -2.58 5.70
C GLN A 562 20.92 -2.41 5.17
N GLY A 563 21.18 -1.30 4.47
CA GLY A 563 22.52 -0.92 4.04
C GLY A 563 23.28 -0.27 5.20
N GLY A 564 24.49 -0.73 5.51
CA GLY A 564 25.29 -0.23 6.64
C GLY A 564 25.84 1.20 6.46
N ARG A 565 25.72 1.77 5.26
CA ARG A 565 26.07 3.16 4.93
C ARG A 565 24.84 3.99 4.53
N ASP A 566 23.64 3.55 4.90
CA ASP A 566 22.40 4.29 4.66
C ASP A 566 22.38 5.59 5.47
N ASN A 567 22.44 6.73 4.79
CA ASN A 567 22.41 8.05 5.41
C ASN A 567 21.00 8.66 5.45
N ILE A 568 19.99 7.98 4.90
CA ILE A 568 18.60 8.44 4.84
C ILE A 568 17.81 7.75 5.96
N VAL A 569 17.82 6.42 5.98
CA VAL A 569 17.32 5.58 7.08
C VAL A 569 18.52 5.03 7.84
N ARG A 570 18.89 5.76 8.89
CA ARG A 570 20.04 5.43 9.74
C ARG A 570 19.93 3.98 10.26
N PRO A 571 20.92 3.10 9.99
CA PRO A 571 20.85 1.69 10.36
C PRO A 571 20.60 1.45 11.85
N GLU A 572 21.05 2.36 12.71
CA GLU A 572 20.87 2.27 14.16
C GLU A 572 19.38 2.28 14.57
N LEU A 573 18.49 2.91 13.80
CA LEU A 573 17.04 2.89 14.04
C LEU A 573 16.42 1.53 13.66
N THR A 574 16.93 0.91 12.60
CA THR A 574 16.53 -0.43 12.17
C THR A 574 17.06 -1.49 13.14
N GLU A 575 18.31 -1.34 13.60
CA GLU A 575 18.95 -2.23 14.59
C GLU A 575 18.25 -2.18 15.95
N ASP A 576 17.99 -0.99 16.50
CA ASP A 576 17.26 -0.81 17.76
C ASP A 576 15.82 -1.37 17.69
N PHE A 577 15.12 -1.17 16.55
CA PHE A 577 13.82 -1.78 16.31
C PHE A 577 13.91 -3.31 16.28
N VAL A 578 14.88 -3.89 15.57
CA VAL A 578 15.10 -5.35 15.51
C VAL A 578 15.44 -5.92 16.90
N GLU A 579 16.26 -5.25 17.70
CA GLU A 579 16.56 -5.65 19.07
C GLU A 579 15.30 -5.65 19.96
N LYS A 580 14.48 -4.59 19.88
CA LYS A 580 13.21 -4.49 20.62
C LYS A 580 12.19 -5.56 20.20
N MET A 581 12.04 -5.82 18.90
CA MET A 581 11.17 -6.87 18.37
C MET A 581 11.62 -8.27 18.82
N LYS A 582 12.93 -8.56 18.78
CA LYS A 582 13.49 -9.82 19.32
C LYS A 582 13.30 -9.95 20.83
N ALA A 583 13.45 -8.85 21.58
CA ALA A 583 13.18 -8.83 23.01
C ALA A 583 11.69 -9.04 23.35
N ALA A 584 10.78 -8.67 22.44
CA ALA A 584 9.34 -8.95 22.54
C ALA A 584 8.96 -10.36 22.05
N GLY A 585 9.88 -11.12 21.46
CA GLY A 585 9.68 -12.51 21.02
C GLY A 585 9.22 -12.68 19.57
N ALA A 586 9.34 -11.66 18.72
CA ALA A 586 8.90 -11.73 17.32
C ALA A 586 9.78 -12.64 16.45
N ASP A 587 9.17 -13.28 15.44
CA ASP A 587 9.90 -13.92 14.34
C ASP A 587 10.40 -12.83 13.37
N ILE A 588 11.63 -12.36 13.58
CA ILE A 588 12.23 -11.28 12.79
C ILE A 588 13.66 -11.61 12.35
N GLU A 589 13.81 -11.83 11.05
CA GLU A 589 15.09 -11.97 10.35
C GLU A 589 15.65 -10.57 10.01
N TYR A 590 16.97 -10.42 10.04
CA TYR A 590 17.65 -9.14 9.74
C TYR A 590 18.92 -9.38 8.93
N LEU A 591 18.98 -8.78 7.74
CA LEU A 591 20.15 -8.81 6.84
C LEU A 591 20.72 -7.40 6.70
N LYS A 592 21.86 -7.15 7.34
CA LYS A 592 22.64 -5.94 7.14
C LYS A 592 23.74 -6.15 6.12
N ILE A 593 23.81 -5.29 5.11
CA ILE A 593 24.89 -5.27 4.11
C ILE A 593 25.77 -4.05 4.39
N GLU A 594 26.87 -4.26 5.12
CA GLU A 594 27.78 -3.19 5.59
C GLU A 594 28.36 -2.31 4.46
N GLY A 595 28.36 -2.81 3.22
CA GLY A 595 28.82 -2.10 2.03
C GLY A 595 27.82 -1.13 1.43
N ASP A 596 26.52 -1.22 1.73
CA ASP A 596 25.46 -0.62 0.91
C ASP A 596 24.84 0.64 1.54
N GLY A 597 24.29 1.50 0.70
CA GLY A 597 23.55 2.70 1.09
C GLY A 597 22.04 2.46 1.18
N HIS A 598 21.27 3.55 1.03
CA HIS A 598 19.80 3.48 1.03
C HIS A 598 19.22 2.65 -0.13
N GLY A 599 20.01 2.37 -1.17
CA GLY A 599 19.59 1.57 -2.32
C GLY A 599 19.53 0.05 -2.07
N VAL A 600 19.87 -0.46 -0.88
CA VAL A 600 19.85 -1.91 -0.60
C VAL A 600 18.49 -2.53 -0.93
N ALA A 601 18.49 -3.72 -1.53
CA ALA A 601 17.28 -4.44 -1.95
C ALA A 601 16.36 -3.66 -2.92
N TYR A 602 16.84 -2.57 -3.52
CA TYR A 602 16.11 -1.73 -4.49
C TYR A 602 16.94 -1.46 -5.76
N ALA A 603 18.23 -1.11 -5.57
CA ALA A 603 19.20 -0.86 -6.63
C ALA A 603 20.62 -1.40 -6.30
N GLU A 604 20.89 -1.74 -5.03
CA GLU A 604 22.17 -2.27 -4.54
C GLU A 604 21.99 -3.71 -4.01
N SER A 605 23.00 -4.56 -4.27
CA SER A 605 23.07 -5.98 -3.91
C SER A 605 21.81 -6.82 -4.18
N LEU A 606 21.12 -6.60 -5.30
CA LEU A 606 19.99 -7.42 -5.76
C LEU A 606 20.37 -8.90 -5.97
N ASP A 607 21.63 -9.18 -6.30
CA ASP A 607 22.18 -10.54 -6.41
C ASP A 607 22.27 -11.30 -5.06
N ILE A 608 22.24 -10.57 -3.94
CA ILE A 608 22.21 -11.11 -2.57
C ILE A 608 20.78 -11.05 -2.01
N THR A 609 20.07 -9.96 -2.28
CA THR A 609 18.78 -9.66 -1.64
C THR A 609 17.59 -10.31 -2.36
N ASP A 610 17.56 -10.41 -3.69
CA ASP A 610 16.47 -11.11 -4.41
C ASP A 610 16.39 -12.59 -3.99
N PRO A 611 17.49 -13.37 -3.90
CA PRO A 611 17.45 -14.76 -3.43
C PRO A 611 17.08 -14.89 -1.94
N ALA A 612 17.46 -13.92 -1.11
CA ALA A 612 17.12 -13.92 0.32
C ALA A 612 15.61 -13.65 0.54
N LEU A 613 15.05 -12.66 -0.18
CA LEU A 613 13.62 -12.37 -0.21
C LEU A 613 12.84 -13.58 -0.75
N GLU A 614 13.31 -14.21 -1.83
CA GLU A 614 12.68 -15.40 -2.39
C GLU A 614 12.70 -16.57 -1.40
N ALA A 615 13.82 -16.86 -0.75
CA ALA A 615 13.92 -17.90 0.25
C ALA A 615 12.99 -17.63 1.45
N PHE A 616 12.87 -16.38 1.88
CA PHE A 616 11.98 -15.97 2.97
C PHE A 616 10.50 -16.14 2.60
N PHE A 617 10.04 -15.57 1.48
CA PHE A 617 8.66 -15.74 1.04
C PHE A 617 8.33 -17.21 0.70
N ALA A 618 9.23 -17.94 0.04
CA ALA A 618 9.03 -19.37 -0.24
C ALA A 618 9.11 -20.28 1.00
N LYS A 619 9.67 -19.82 2.12
CA LYS A 619 9.60 -20.48 3.44
C LYS A 619 8.24 -20.25 4.09
N HIS A 620 7.72 -19.02 4.06
CA HIS A 620 6.53 -18.61 4.82
C HIS A 620 5.20 -18.67 4.03
N LEU A 621 5.22 -18.85 2.70
CA LEU A 621 4.02 -18.89 1.84
C LEU A 621 3.80 -20.26 1.14
N GLN A 622 4.29 -21.37 1.71
CA GLN A 622 4.08 -22.71 1.14
C GLN A 622 2.61 -23.17 1.24
N PRO A 623 2.12 -23.98 0.28
CA PRO A 623 0.82 -24.61 0.40
C PRO A 623 0.81 -25.68 1.51
N PRO A 624 -0.31 -25.86 2.24
CA PRO A 624 -0.42 -26.88 3.28
C PRO A 624 -0.31 -28.30 2.68
N LYS A 625 0.29 -29.21 3.45
CA LYS A 625 0.68 -30.55 2.98
C LYS A 625 -0.53 -31.49 2.84
N PRO A 626 -0.75 -32.15 1.69
CA PRO A 626 -2.00 -32.90 1.43
C PRO A 626 -2.04 -34.31 2.06
N PRO A 627 -3.21 -34.78 2.54
CA PRO A 627 -3.44 -36.16 2.99
C PRO A 627 -3.81 -37.12 1.83
N ALA A 628 -3.76 -38.43 2.09
CA ALA A 628 -3.90 -39.48 1.06
C ALA A 628 -5.37 -39.80 0.64
N PRO A 629 -5.64 -40.18 -0.64
CA PRO A 629 -6.99 -40.36 -1.21
C PRO A 629 -7.42 -41.86 -1.37
N PRO A 630 -8.63 -42.19 -1.91
CA PRO A 630 -9.97 -41.58 -1.71
C PRO A 630 -11.13 -42.61 -1.62
N ALA A 631 -12.39 -42.15 -1.47
CA ALA A 631 -13.60 -42.87 -1.95
C ALA A 631 -14.81 -41.96 -2.28
N THR A 632 -14.93 -41.58 -3.56
CA THR A 632 -16.14 -41.20 -4.35
C THR A 632 -17.40 -40.60 -3.68
N SER A 633 -17.74 -39.35 -4.04
CA SER A 633 -18.97 -38.96 -4.81
C SER A 633 -19.59 -37.61 -4.40
N SER A 634 -19.64 -36.68 -5.38
CA SER A 634 -20.56 -35.53 -5.53
C SER A 634 -20.65 -34.43 -4.45
N ALA A 635 -20.32 -33.19 -4.88
CA ALA A 635 -20.50 -31.88 -4.24
C ALA A 635 -19.64 -31.56 -2.99
N VAL A 636 -18.70 -30.62 -3.17
CA VAL A 636 -17.76 -30.01 -2.20
C VAL A 636 -17.39 -28.66 -2.85
N GLU A 637 -17.72 -27.45 -2.38
CA GLU A 637 -17.81 -26.86 -1.03
C GLU A 637 -16.44 -26.78 -0.34
N SER A 638 -15.71 -25.68 -0.59
CA SER A 638 -14.33 -25.45 -0.12
C SER A 638 -14.26 -25.35 1.40
N ALA A 639 -13.86 -26.44 2.06
CA ALA A 639 -13.78 -26.51 3.50
C ALA A 639 -12.34 -26.33 4.01
N SER A 640 -12.15 -25.34 4.90
CA SER A 640 -11.04 -25.35 5.87
C SER A 640 -11.03 -26.69 6.64
N PRO A 641 -9.87 -27.21 7.03
CA PRO A 641 -9.80 -28.50 7.73
C PRO A 641 -10.53 -28.43 9.07
N TRP A 642 -11.53 -29.31 9.25
CA TRP A 642 -12.26 -29.47 10.50
C TRP A 642 -12.07 -30.86 11.09
N VAL A 643 -11.95 -30.92 12.42
CA VAL A 643 -11.77 -32.16 13.19
C VAL A 643 -13.11 -32.61 13.74
N VAL A 644 -13.35 -33.93 13.75
CA VAL A 644 -14.48 -34.55 14.45
C VAL A 644 -13.98 -35.15 15.75
N ILE A 645 -14.59 -34.74 16.86
CA ILE A 645 -14.39 -35.34 18.17
C ILE A 645 -15.61 -36.19 18.49
N GLU A 646 -15.38 -37.42 18.94
CA GLU A 646 -16.42 -38.35 19.42
C GLU A 646 -17.63 -38.46 18.48
N GLU A 647 -17.37 -38.71 17.19
CA GLU A 647 -18.36 -38.81 16.09
C GLU A 647 -19.24 -37.56 15.89
N GLY A 648 -18.83 -36.42 16.46
CA GLY A 648 -19.55 -35.14 16.45
C GLY A 648 -20.48 -34.96 17.65
N GLY A 649 -20.29 -35.72 18.72
CA GLY A 649 -21.10 -35.65 19.94
C GLY A 649 -22.45 -36.37 19.85
N THR A 650 -23.15 -36.50 20.97
CA THR A 650 -24.41 -37.24 21.04
C THR A 650 -25.64 -36.40 20.68
N GLY A 651 -25.51 -35.08 20.68
CA GLY A 651 -26.61 -34.15 20.42
C GLY A 651 -27.20 -34.23 18.99
N PRO A 652 -28.35 -33.57 18.77
CA PRO A 652 -29.10 -33.62 17.51
C PRO A 652 -28.33 -33.07 16.31
N HIS A 653 -27.34 -32.21 16.53
CA HIS A 653 -26.48 -31.67 15.47
C HIS A 653 -25.09 -32.27 15.62
N ARG A 654 -24.53 -32.90 14.58
CA ARG A 654 -23.13 -33.36 14.69
C ARG A 654 -22.20 -32.16 14.66
N ALA A 655 -21.42 -32.01 15.72
CA ALA A 655 -20.43 -30.95 15.87
C ALA A 655 -19.18 -31.24 15.04
N ILE A 656 -18.50 -30.16 14.67
CA ILE A 656 -17.14 -30.13 14.16
C ILE A 656 -16.34 -29.10 14.94
N VAL A 657 -15.03 -29.31 14.96
CA VAL A 657 -14.06 -28.36 15.47
C VAL A 657 -13.36 -27.73 14.28
N THR A 658 -13.35 -26.41 14.22
CA THR A 658 -12.69 -25.63 13.17
C THR A 658 -11.93 -24.49 13.80
N GLU A 659 -11.04 -23.87 13.04
CA GLU A 659 -10.32 -22.66 13.41
C GLU A 659 -10.56 -21.63 12.32
N ASP A 660 -10.56 -20.35 12.69
CA ASP A 660 -10.68 -19.24 11.75
C ASP A 660 -9.48 -18.32 11.92
N ARG A 661 -8.79 -18.00 10.83
CA ARG A 661 -7.56 -17.21 10.87
C ARG A 661 -7.81 -15.73 11.18
N THR A 662 -9.06 -15.28 11.09
CA THR A 662 -9.50 -13.96 11.56
C THR A 662 -9.75 -13.93 13.09
N LEU A 663 -9.84 -15.10 13.73
CA LEU A 663 -9.88 -15.27 15.18
C LEU A 663 -8.71 -16.14 15.68
N PRO A 664 -7.47 -15.63 15.60
CA PRO A 664 -6.28 -16.38 16.02
C PRO A 664 -6.32 -16.75 17.49
N GLU A 665 -5.62 -17.83 17.84
CA GLU A 665 -5.58 -18.42 19.19
C GLU A 665 -6.94 -18.86 19.76
N MET A 666 -7.96 -19.08 18.93
CA MET A 666 -9.26 -19.61 19.38
C MET A 666 -9.65 -20.86 18.57
N THR A 667 -10.14 -21.87 19.26
CA THR A 667 -10.80 -23.03 18.62
C THR A 667 -12.32 -22.84 18.64
N ILE A 668 -12.94 -23.10 17.50
CA ILE A 668 -14.39 -22.97 17.29
C ILE A 668 -15.02 -24.36 17.26
N TYR A 669 -15.91 -24.66 18.20
CA TYR A 669 -16.77 -25.84 18.14
C TYR A 669 -18.17 -25.42 17.70
N ARG A 670 -18.70 -26.00 16.63
CA ARG A 670 -20.04 -25.68 16.13
C ARG A 670 -20.73 -26.87 15.49
N PRO A 671 -22.07 -26.86 15.34
CA PRO A 671 -22.77 -27.73 14.40
C PRO A 671 -22.12 -27.72 13.01
N ARG A 672 -21.97 -28.90 12.42
CA ARG A 672 -21.45 -29.07 11.05
C ARG A 672 -22.39 -28.47 10.02
N ASP A 673 -23.65 -28.85 10.11
CA ASP A 673 -24.74 -28.31 9.31
C ASP A 673 -25.28 -27.05 9.98
N LEU A 674 -25.00 -25.91 9.35
CA LEU A 674 -25.52 -24.60 9.77
C LEU A 674 -26.82 -24.23 9.05
N SER A 675 -27.25 -24.98 8.03
CA SER A 675 -28.45 -24.65 7.24
C SER A 675 -29.76 -24.81 8.00
N VAL A 676 -29.74 -25.56 9.11
CA VAL A 676 -30.85 -25.73 10.05
C VAL A 676 -31.01 -24.57 11.04
N PHE A 677 -30.11 -23.58 11.01
CA PHE A 677 -30.17 -22.38 11.85
C PHE A 677 -30.48 -21.13 11.02
N GLY A 678 -31.17 -20.17 11.64
CA GLY A 678 -31.67 -18.96 11.00
C GLY A 678 -32.72 -18.26 11.88
N PRO A 679 -33.55 -17.35 11.33
CA PRO A 679 -34.45 -16.51 12.12
C PRO A 679 -35.42 -17.23 13.07
N ASP A 680 -35.82 -18.47 12.75
CA ASP A 680 -36.71 -19.30 13.57
C ASP A 680 -35.96 -20.17 14.60
N GLN A 681 -34.64 -20.34 14.46
CA GLN A 681 -33.79 -21.16 15.33
C GLN A 681 -32.34 -20.65 15.28
N LEU A 682 -31.96 -19.80 16.23
CA LEU A 682 -30.63 -19.22 16.33
C LEU A 682 -29.69 -20.05 17.24
N LEU A 683 -28.38 -19.84 17.09
CA LEU A 683 -27.28 -20.45 17.86
C LEU A 683 -26.87 -19.55 19.03
N PRO A 684 -27.07 -19.97 20.29
CA PRO A 684 -26.48 -19.25 21.41
C PRO A 684 -24.96 -19.43 21.47
N VAL A 685 -24.27 -18.42 22.00
CA VAL A 685 -22.80 -18.35 22.07
C VAL A 685 -22.30 -18.82 23.44
N LEU A 686 -21.23 -19.61 23.44
CA LEU A 686 -20.47 -19.97 24.65
C LEU A 686 -19.01 -19.55 24.51
N LEU A 687 -18.55 -18.64 25.37
CA LEU A 687 -17.15 -18.24 25.46
C LEU A 687 -16.46 -19.13 26.52
N TRP A 688 -15.33 -19.77 26.19
CA TRP A 688 -14.66 -20.72 27.07
C TRP A 688 -13.19 -20.38 27.38
N GLY A 689 -12.89 -20.18 28.66
CA GLY A 689 -11.53 -20.08 29.21
C GLY A 689 -11.00 -21.40 29.78
N ASN A 690 -9.73 -21.72 29.50
CA ASN A 690 -9.09 -22.97 29.90
C ASN A 690 -8.38 -22.96 31.26
N GLY A 691 -8.15 -24.16 31.80
CA GLY A 691 -7.37 -24.39 33.02
C GLY A 691 -5.92 -23.93 32.92
N ALA A 692 -5.27 -23.71 34.06
CA ALA A 692 -3.86 -23.27 34.18
C ALA A 692 -3.48 -21.99 33.41
N CYS A 693 -4.47 -21.23 32.89
CA CYS A 693 -4.29 -20.13 31.94
C CYS A 693 -3.62 -20.59 30.63
N ALA A 694 -3.77 -21.86 30.26
CA ALA A 694 -3.05 -22.47 29.15
C ALA A 694 -3.69 -22.13 27.79
N ASN A 695 -2.86 -21.86 26.79
CA ASN A 695 -3.26 -21.60 25.41
C ASN A 695 -3.51 -22.93 24.63
N THR A 696 -4.45 -23.73 25.14
CA THR A 696 -4.91 -24.98 24.52
C THR A 696 -6.31 -25.35 24.99
N THR A 697 -7.14 -25.82 24.06
CA THR A 697 -8.46 -26.41 24.34
C THR A 697 -8.41 -27.94 24.55
N GLN A 698 -7.24 -28.57 24.36
CA GLN A 698 -7.08 -30.03 24.26
C GLN A 698 -7.70 -30.82 25.43
N GLU A 699 -7.56 -30.32 26.68
CA GLU A 699 -8.07 -31.00 27.88
C GLU A 699 -9.61 -30.98 28.00
N HIS A 700 -10.26 -30.00 27.37
CA HIS A 700 -11.70 -29.74 27.48
C HIS A 700 -12.48 -30.14 26.23
N LYS A 701 -11.80 -30.59 25.18
CA LYS A 701 -12.36 -30.79 23.85
C LYS A 701 -13.59 -31.71 23.77
N ASN A 702 -13.66 -32.77 24.57
CA ASN A 702 -14.81 -33.69 24.60
C ASN A 702 -16.06 -32.99 25.16
N PHE A 703 -15.88 -32.19 26.21
CA PHE A 703 -16.93 -31.41 26.85
C PHE A 703 -17.47 -30.31 25.91
N LEU A 704 -16.58 -29.57 25.25
CA LEU A 704 -16.94 -28.47 24.36
C LEU A 704 -17.57 -28.95 23.05
N ASN A 705 -17.04 -30.02 22.47
CA ASN A 705 -17.63 -30.70 21.31
C ASN A 705 -19.03 -31.25 21.62
N GLU A 706 -19.21 -31.88 22.79
CA GLU A 706 -20.53 -32.35 23.19
C GLU A 706 -21.50 -31.16 23.31
N ILE A 707 -21.12 -30.06 23.97
CA ILE A 707 -21.98 -28.85 24.03
C ILE A 707 -22.34 -28.34 22.64
N ALA A 708 -21.37 -28.18 21.74
CA ALA A 708 -21.64 -27.75 20.37
C ALA A 708 -22.64 -28.67 19.63
N SER A 709 -22.62 -29.97 19.93
CA SER A 709 -23.54 -30.95 19.32
C SER A 709 -25.02 -30.77 19.71
N HIS A 710 -25.29 -30.06 20.80
CA HIS A 710 -26.65 -29.68 21.21
C HIS A 710 -27.11 -28.34 20.57
N GLY A 711 -26.35 -27.81 19.60
CA GLY A 711 -26.70 -26.60 18.86
C GLY A 711 -26.23 -25.32 19.55
N TYR A 712 -24.93 -25.22 19.81
CA TYR A 712 -24.28 -24.04 20.38
C TYR A 712 -23.04 -23.73 19.54
N VAL A 713 -22.67 -22.44 19.39
CA VAL A 713 -21.34 -22.06 18.90
C VAL A 713 -20.46 -21.79 20.11
N VAL A 714 -19.33 -22.49 20.22
CA VAL A 714 -18.41 -22.41 21.34
C VAL A 714 -17.07 -21.88 20.85
N LEU A 715 -16.59 -20.80 21.48
CA LEU A 715 -15.33 -20.14 21.18
C LEU A 715 -14.41 -20.34 22.38
N ALA A 716 -13.43 -21.24 22.23
CA ALA A 716 -12.55 -21.67 23.31
C ALA A 716 -11.12 -21.16 23.10
N ILE A 717 -10.50 -20.61 24.14
CA ILE A 717 -9.12 -20.10 24.02
C ILE A 717 -8.14 -21.24 23.76
N GLY A 718 -7.28 -21.06 22.77
CA GLY A 718 -6.14 -21.90 22.45
C GLY A 718 -6.46 -23.08 21.54
N LEU A 719 -5.54 -23.33 20.62
CA LEU A 719 -5.71 -24.23 19.48
C LEU A 719 -5.74 -25.71 19.87
N LEU A 720 -6.34 -26.53 19.00
CA LEU A 720 -6.43 -27.98 19.18
C LEU A 720 -5.22 -28.69 18.54
N ASP A 721 -4.48 -29.50 19.31
CA ASP A 721 -3.27 -30.24 18.85
C ASP A 721 -3.48 -31.21 17.67
N GLN A 722 -4.71 -31.34 17.16
CA GLN A 722 -5.07 -32.19 16.02
C GLN A 722 -5.22 -31.39 14.73
N ILE A 723 -5.04 -30.06 14.80
CA ILE A 723 -5.12 -29.12 13.67
C ILE A 723 -3.70 -28.61 13.30
N GLU A 724 -2.74 -28.57 14.24
CA GLU A 724 -1.36 -28.13 14.00
C GLU A 724 -0.29 -28.94 14.80
N ASP A 725 0.88 -29.16 14.20
CA ASP A 725 2.08 -29.76 14.85
C ASP A 725 2.87 -28.66 15.60
N ARG A 726 2.89 -28.71 16.95
CA ARG A 726 3.36 -27.61 17.80
C ARG A 726 4.87 -27.51 18.01
N ASP A 727 5.38 -26.27 18.01
CA ASP A 727 6.61 -25.87 18.71
C ASP A 727 6.33 -25.47 20.18
N GLU A 728 7.36 -25.50 21.05
CA GLU A 728 7.22 -25.28 22.50
C GLU A 728 6.86 -23.83 22.89
N SER A 729 6.99 -22.88 21.96
CA SER A 729 6.58 -21.47 22.07
C SER A 729 5.07 -21.28 22.28
N SER A 730 4.24 -22.23 21.83
CA SER A 730 2.77 -22.23 21.90
C SER A 730 2.15 -22.37 23.31
N ARG A 731 2.94 -22.09 24.36
CA ARG A 731 2.58 -22.21 25.80
C ARG A 731 2.49 -20.86 26.52
N GLN A 732 2.21 -19.76 25.80
CA GLN A 732 1.91 -18.46 26.41
C GLN A 732 0.68 -18.57 27.34
N MET A 733 0.59 -17.68 28.34
CA MET A 733 -0.55 -17.68 29.27
C MET A 733 -1.65 -16.70 28.84
N THR A 734 -2.90 -17.17 28.95
CA THR A 734 -4.10 -16.56 28.36
C THR A 734 -4.70 -15.44 29.20
N ARG A 735 -5.49 -14.57 28.56
CA ARG A 735 -6.10 -13.36 29.16
C ARG A 735 -7.61 -13.32 28.93
N SER A 736 -8.34 -12.81 29.91
CA SER A 736 -9.81 -12.64 29.86
C SER A 736 -10.29 -11.82 28.66
N SER A 737 -9.46 -10.90 28.15
CA SER A 737 -9.76 -10.10 26.94
C SER A 737 -9.97 -10.95 25.68
N GLN A 738 -9.32 -12.12 25.55
CA GLN A 738 -9.48 -13.00 24.40
C GLN A 738 -10.92 -13.50 24.25
N LEU A 739 -11.64 -13.72 25.37
CA LEU A 739 -13.06 -14.07 25.36
C LEU A 739 -13.94 -12.93 24.82
N LEU A 740 -13.59 -11.67 25.11
CA LEU A 740 -14.32 -10.51 24.59
C LEU A 740 -14.00 -10.28 23.11
N THR A 741 -12.74 -10.46 22.67
CA THR A 741 -12.37 -10.44 21.26
C THR A 741 -13.14 -11.51 20.46
N ALA A 742 -13.27 -12.72 20.99
CA ALA A 742 -14.07 -13.78 20.38
C ALA A 742 -15.57 -13.46 20.34
N LEU A 743 -16.09 -12.78 21.37
CA LEU A 743 -17.46 -12.29 21.36
C LEU A 743 -17.68 -11.22 20.28
N ASP A 744 -16.78 -10.22 20.20
CA ASP A 744 -16.85 -9.18 19.18
C ASP A 744 -16.80 -9.78 17.77
N TRP A 745 -15.96 -10.81 17.56
CA TRP A 745 -15.84 -11.56 16.31
C TRP A 745 -17.15 -12.26 15.91
N ILE A 746 -17.72 -13.12 16.76
CA ILE A 746 -18.93 -13.90 16.37
C ILE A 746 -20.17 -13.02 16.17
N LEU A 747 -20.20 -11.84 16.80
CA LEU A 747 -21.23 -10.82 16.56
C LEU A 747 -21.04 -10.17 15.17
N ALA A 748 -19.81 -9.84 14.78
CA ALA A 748 -19.52 -9.33 13.43
C ALA A 748 -19.80 -10.39 12.34
N GLU A 749 -19.43 -11.64 12.59
CA GLU A 749 -19.74 -12.78 11.72
C GLU A 749 -21.25 -13.01 11.56
N ASN A 750 -22.05 -12.79 12.60
CA ASN A 750 -23.50 -12.87 12.47
C ASN A 750 -24.09 -11.80 11.54
N ASP A 751 -23.45 -10.64 11.45
CA ASP A 751 -23.95 -9.49 10.70
C ASP A 751 -23.35 -9.41 9.27
N SER A 752 -22.31 -10.18 8.96
CA SER A 752 -21.65 -10.27 7.65
C SER A 752 -22.35 -11.26 6.70
N THR A 753 -22.79 -10.82 5.52
CA THR A 753 -23.49 -11.67 4.53
C THR A 753 -22.65 -12.84 4.01
N GLU A 754 -21.32 -12.68 4.00
CA GLU A 754 -20.37 -13.67 3.51
C GLU A 754 -20.02 -14.72 4.57
N SER A 755 -20.43 -14.51 5.83
CA SER A 755 -20.19 -15.46 6.91
C SER A 755 -21.16 -16.64 6.86
N VAL A 756 -20.63 -17.83 7.15
CA VAL A 756 -21.46 -19.02 7.43
C VAL A 756 -22.41 -18.78 8.62
N TYR A 757 -22.08 -17.86 9.53
CA TYR A 757 -22.90 -17.48 10.69
C TYR A 757 -23.95 -16.40 10.40
N PHE A 758 -24.00 -15.83 9.19
CA PHE A 758 -24.90 -14.73 8.85
C PHE A 758 -26.36 -14.99 9.26
N GLY A 759 -26.88 -14.17 10.17
CA GLY A 759 -28.26 -14.26 10.67
C GLY A 759 -28.59 -15.57 11.41
N LYS A 760 -27.59 -16.26 11.98
CA LYS A 760 -27.75 -17.57 12.65
C LYS A 760 -27.36 -17.57 14.12
N VAL A 761 -26.77 -16.49 14.65
CA VAL A 761 -26.32 -16.40 16.05
C VAL A 761 -27.35 -15.62 16.87
N ASP A 762 -27.64 -16.10 18.07
CA ASP A 762 -28.45 -15.35 19.01
C ASP A 762 -27.58 -14.39 19.83
N VAL A 763 -27.47 -13.17 19.32
CA VAL A 763 -26.73 -12.05 19.93
C VAL A 763 -27.24 -11.64 21.32
N SER A 764 -28.39 -12.17 21.76
CA SER A 764 -28.96 -11.94 23.09
C SER A 764 -28.72 -13.07 24.08
N LYS A 765 -28.14 -14.19 23.64
CA LYS A 765 -27.97 -15.43 24.42
C LYS A 765 -26.51 -15.87 24.44
N ILE A 766 -25.71 -15.19 25.27
CA ILE A 766 -24.26 -15.41 25.39
C ILE A 766 -23.92 -15.90 26.81
N ALA A 767 -23.12 -16.96 26.91
CA ALA A 767 -22.58 -17.45 28.19
C ALA A 767 -21.07 -17.21 28.29
N ALA A 768 -20.63 -16.71 29.44
CA ALA A 768 -19.22 -16.72 29.86
C ALA A 768 -18.93 -17.98 30.68
N MET A 769 -17.96 -18.80 30.27
CA MET A 769 -17.66 -20.07 30.94
C MET A 769 -16.16 -20.35 31.00
N GLY A 770 -15.73 -21.13 31.98
CA GLY A 770 -14.35 -21.62 32.00
C GLY A 770 -13.98 -22.44 33.22
N MET A 771 -12.82 -23.09 33.13
CA MET A 771 -12.30 -24.01 34.15
C MET A 771 -11.06 -23.44 34.86
N SER A 772 -10.99 -23.55 36.19
CA SER A 772 -9.84 -23.10 37.01
C SER A 772 -9.45 -21.63 36.70
N CYS A 773 -8.26 -21.35 36.14
CA CYS A 773 -7.89 -19.99 35.71
C CYS A 773 -8.89 -19.38 34.72
N GLY A 774 -9.35 -20.15 33.72
CA GLY A 774 -10.40 -19.75 32.80
C GLY A 774 -11.74 -19.50 33.47
N GLY A 775 -12.00 -20.13 34.62
CA GLY A 775 -13.12 -19.78 35.48
C GLY A 775 -13.00 -18.37 36.05
N LEU A 776 -11.79 -17.93 36.43
CA LEU A 776 -11.54 -16.53 36.83
C LEU A 776 -11.71 -15.58 35.64
N GLN A 777 -11.28 -15.97 34.44
CA GLN A 777 -11.48 -15.18 33.21
C GLN A 777 -12.99 -15.00 32.92
N ALA A 778 -13.79 -16.05 33.08
CA ALA A 778 -15.24 -16.00 32.96
C ALA A 778 -15.90 -15.10 34.04
N ILE A 779 -15.42 -15.13 35.29
CA ILE A 779 -15.86 -14.19 36.33
C ILE A 779 -15.51 -12.75 35.95
N GLU A 780 -14.34 -12.48 35.39
CA GLU A 780 -13.94 -11.13 34.99
C GLU A 780 -14.82 -10.55 33.88
N ILE A 781 -15.08 -11.32 32.81
CA ILE A 781 -15.90 -10.87 31.69
C ILE A 781 -17.41 -10.85 31.98
N SER A 782 -17.86 -11.51 33.06
CA SER A 782 -19.28 -11.51 33.46
C SER A 782 -19.88 -10.12 33.76
N ALA A 783 -19.02 -9.11 33.88
CA ALA A 783 -19.39 -7.70 34.00
C ALA A 783 -19.78 -7.03 32.67
N ASP A 784 -19.46 -7.63 31.53
CA ASP A 784 -19.87 -7.14 30.20
C ASP A 784 -21.40 -7.31 30.06
N PRO A 785 -22.14 -6.25 29.70
CA PRO A 785 -23.60 -6.26 29.68
C PRO A 785 -24.21 -7.24 28.66
N ARG A 786 -23.41 -7.76 27.72
CA ARG A 786 -23.85 -8.75 26.71
C ARG A 786 -23.90 -10.18 27.26
N ILE A 787 -23.26 -10.46 28.39
CA ILE A 787 -23.22 -11.81 28.99
C ILE A 787 -24.55 -12.13 29.69
N SER A 788 -25.33 -13.03 29.08
CA SER A 788 -26.66 -13.44 29.54
C SER A 788 -26.65 -14.49 30.67
N THR A 789 -25.52 -15.16 30.90
CA THR A 789 -25.27 -16.03 32.06
C THR A 789 -23.77 -16.33 32.25
N SER A 790 -23.35 -16.79 33.42
CA SER A 790 -21.97 -17.25 33.66
C SER A 790 -21.92 -18.64 34.29
N VAL A 791 -20.99 -19.49 33.85
CA VAL A 791 -20.79 -20.84 34.40
C VAL A 791 -19.33 -21.05 34.80
N ILE A 792 -19.10 -21.19 36.10
CA ILE A 792 -17.77 -21.24 36.70
C ILE A 792 -17.43 -22.68 37.09
N CYS A 793 -16.44 -23.27 36.45
CA CYS A 793 -16.06 -24.67 36.66
C CYS A 793 -14.77 -24.80 37.46
N ASN A 794 -14.77 -25.62 38.51
CA ASN A 794 -13.59 -25.92 39.33
C ASN A 794 -12.78 -24.66 39.72
N SER A 795 -13.45 -23.55 40.01
CA SER A 795 -12.83 -22.23 40.18
C SER A 795 -13.58 -21.38 41.18
N GLY A 796 -12.91 -20.34 41.68
CA GLY A 796 -13.46 -19.33 42.56
C GLY A 796 -12.39 -18.29 42.90
N VAL A 797 -12.81 -17.05 43.12
CA VAL A 797 -11.93 -15.91 43.36
C VAL A 797 -11.07 -16.17 44.59
N LEU A 798 -9.78 -15.88 44.51
CA LEU A 798 -8.86 -16.08 45.63
C LEU A 798 -9.11 -15.05 46.75
N PRO A 799 -8.80 -15.36 48.03
CA PRO A 799 -8.91 -14.38 49.12
C PRO A 799 -7.96 -13.18 48.95
N GLU A 800 -6.77 -13.44 48.37
CA GLU A 800 -5.76 -12.46 47.99
C GLU A 800 -5.40 -12.71 46.50
N PRO A 801 -5.04 -11.68 45.71
CA PRO A 801 -4.66 -11.86 44.31
C PRO A 801 -3.54 -12.88 44.11
N SER A 802 -3.63 -13.67 43.03
CA SER A 802 -2.64 -14.71 42.75
C SER A 802 -1.25 -14.14 42.50
N PRO A 803 -0.17 -14.73 43.05
CA PRO A 803 1.20 -14.36 42.71
C PRO A 803 1.66 -14.90 41.34
N MET A 804 0.83 -15.71 40.65
CA MET A 804 1.13 -16.16 39.28
C MET A 804 0.76 -15.08 38.27
N ALA A 805 1.75 -14.65 37.47
CA ALA A 805 1.70 -13.44 36.64
C ALA A 805 0.61 -13.36 35.54
N ALA A 806 -0.14 -14.43 35.28
CA ALA A 806 -1.26 -14.42 34.33
C ALA A 806 -2.57 -15.05 34.86
N MET A 807 -2.65 -15.40 36.15
CA MET A 807 -3.97 -15.62 36.75
C MET A 807 -4.66 -14.24 36.91
N PRO A 808 -5.92 -14.07 36.52
CA PRO A 808 -6.64 -12.82 36.73
C PRO A 808 -6.56 -12.34 38.17
N ALA A 809 -6.06 -11.11 38.37
CA ALA A 809 -5.76 -10.52 39.68
C ALA A 809 -7.04 -9.99 40.38
N LEU A 810 -8.05 -10.85 40.46
CA LEU A 810 -9.38 -10.50 40.96
C LEU A 810 -9.42 -10.44 42.48
N SER A 811 -10.17 -9.47 43.01
CA SER A 811 -10.62 -9.44 44.39
C SER A 811 -12.10 -9.80 44.47
N LYS A 812 -12.59 -10.20 45.66
CA LYS A 812 -13.99 -10.57 45.90
C LYS A 812 -15.02 -9.49 45.54
N GLU A 813 -14.59 -8.25 45.33
CA GLU A 813 -15.45 -7.17 44.82
C GLU A 813 -15.95 -7.42 43.38
N VAL A 814 -15.24 -8.22 42.57
CA VAL A 814 -15.68 -8.57 41.21
C VAL A 814 -17.04 -9.27 41.20
N LEU A 815 -17.35 -10.05 42.24
CA LEU A 815 -18.60 -10.81 42.36
C LEU A 815 -19.84 -9.91 42.38
N LYS A 816 -19.69 -8.64 42.80
CA LYS A 816 -20.77 -7.64 42.77
C LYS A 816 -21.13 -7.19 41.36
N LYS A 817 -20.27 -7.46 40.36
CA LYS A 817 -20.47 -7.10 38.95
C LYS A 817 -21.28 -8.13 38.16
N PHE A 818 -21.50 -9.34 38.71
CA PHE A 818 -22.45 -10.27 38.11
C PHE A 818 -23.81 -9.57 37.97
N HIS A 819 -24.32 -9.47 36.74
CA HIS A 819 -25.64 -8.88 36.45
C HIS A 819 -26.65 -9.93 35.97
N ALA A 820 -26.16 -11.10 35.55
CA ALA A 820 -26.92 -12.22 35.03
C ALA A 820 -26.84 -13.47 35.95
N PRO A 821 -27.70 -14.50 35.75
CA PRO A 821 -27.68 -15.73 36.54
C PRO A 821 -26.35 -16.50 36.43
N VAL A 822 -25.92 -17.12 37.54
CA VAL A 822 -24.63 -17.80 37.65
C VAL A 822 -24.77 -19.26 38.10
N LEU A 823 -23.98 -20.16 37.52
CA LEU A 823 -23.81 -21.54 37.98
C LEU A 823 -22.34 -21.80 38.34
N TYR A 824 -22.10 -22.45 39.48
CA TYR A 824 -20.82 -23.08 39.79
C TYR A 824 -20.94 -24.60 39.62
N ILE A 825 -20.02 -25.22 38.88
CA ILE A 825 -19.87 -26.67 38.75
C ILE A 825 -18.52 -27.08 39.33
N MET A 826 -18.54 -27.72 40.49
CA MET A 826 -17.35 -27.91 41.33
C MET A 826 -17.02 -29.38 41.55
N GLY A 827 -15.72 -29.69 41.67
CA GLY A 827 -15.19 -31.03 41.90
C GLY A 827 -15.38 -31.57 43.33
N GLY A 828 -16.33 -31.02 44.09
CA GLY A 828 -16.59 -31.36 45.49
C GLY A 828 -15.46 -30.96 46.45
N PRO A 829 -15.51 -31.39 47.72
CA PRO A 829 -14.55 -30.99 48.75
C PRO A 829 -13.08 -31.38 48.47
N SER A 830 -12.83 -32.29 47.52
CA SER A 830 -11.48 -32.64 47.04
C SER A 830 -10.90 -31.67 45.99
N ASP A 831 -11.70 -30.71 45.50
CA ASP A 831 -11.27 -29.65 44.59
C ASP A 831 -10.54 -28.52 45.34
N ILE A 832 -9.34 -28.14 44.86
CA ILE A 832 -8.54 -27.06 45.44
C ILE A 832 -9.24 -25.70 45.41
N ALA A 833 -10.17 -25.50 44.48
CA ALA A 833 -10.97 -24.28 44.36
C ALA A 833 -12.26 -24.31 45.18
N TYR A 834 -12.65 -25.46 45.77
CA TYR A 834 -13.92 -25.63 46.49
C TYR A 834 -14.19 -24.54 47.53
N ASN A 835 -13.22 -24.28 48.42
CA ASN A 835 -13.39 -23.28 49.48
C ASN A 835 -13.57 -21.86 48.92
N ASN A 836 -12.92 -21.54 47.80
CA ASN A 836 -13.04 -20.23 47.15
C ASN A 836 -14.41 -20.07 46.49
N ALA A 837 -14.89 -21.11 45.81
CA ALA A 837 -16.20 -21.17 45.17
C ALA A 837 -17.36 -21.10 46.19
N MET A 838 -17.24 -21.82 47.31
CA MET A 838 -18.23 -21.75 48.40
C MET A 838 -18.24 -20.38 49.08
N ASP A 839 -17.08 -19.73 49.21
CA ASP A 839 -16.98 -18.34 49.69
C ASP A 839 -17.59 -17.35 48.67
N ASP A 840 -17.35 -17.50 47.37
CA ASP A 840 -18.00 -16.70 46.31
C ASP A 840 -19.52 -16.84 46.37
N PHE A 841 -20.01 -18.08 46.40
CA PHE A 841 -21.43 -18.40 46.53
C PHE A 841 -22.05 -17.86 47.83
N SER A 842 -21.26 -17.69 48.90
CA SER A 842 -21.73 -17.06 50.15
C SER A 842 -21.94 -15.54 50.01
N ARG A 843 -21.21 -14.89 49.09
CA ARG A 843 -21.18 -13.42 48.89
C ARG A 843 -22.17 -12.93 47.84
N VAL A 844 -22.52 -13.76 46.84
CA VAL A 844 -23.47 -13.39 45.79
C VAL A 844 -24.91 -13.44 46.32
N GLY A 845 -25.50 -12.26 46.52
CA GLY A 845 -26.84 -12.07 47.09
C GLY A 845 -27.82 -11.32 46.19
N HIS A 846 -27.44 -10.99 44.95
CA HIS A 846 -28.15 -10.03 44.09
C HIS A 846 -28.51 -10.58 42.69
N VAL A 847 -27.95 -11.71 42.27
CA VAL A 847 -28.33 -12.46 41.05
C VAL A 847 -28.71 -13.90 41.40
N PRO A 848 -29.59 -14.57 40.63
CA PRO A 848 -29.88 -15.99 40.79
C PRO A 848 -28.60 -16.82 40.66
N ILE A 849 -28.33 -17.70 41.62
CA ILE A 849 -27.08 -18.46 41.63
C ILE A 849 -27.28 -19.90 42.11
N VAL A 850 -26.62 -20.84 41.43
CA VAL A 850 -26.58 -22.27 41.76
C VAL A 850 -25.14 -22.70 42.04
N MET A 851 -24.98 -23.58 43.02
CA MET A 851 -23.74 -24.27 43.35
C MET A 851 -23.98 -25.77 43.27
N ALA A 852 -23.40 -26.45 42.27
CA ALA A 852 -23.51 -27.88 42.05
C ALA A 852 -22.14 -28.55 42.25
N ASN A 853 -22.04 -29.47 43.20
CA ASN A 853 -20.81 -30.18 43.55
C ASN A 853 -20.92 -31.68 43.28
N LEU A 854 -19.90 -32.25 42.65
CA LEU A 854 -19.69 -33.69 42.50
C LEU A 854 -18.24 -34.00 42.87
N ASP A 855 -18.00 -34.89 43.83
CA ASP A 855 -16.66 -35.14 44.39
C ASP A 855 -15.77 -35.96 43.41
N VAL A 856 -15.18 -35.27 42.44
CA VAL A 856 -14.26 -35.78 41.41
C VAL A 856 -12.91 -35.05 41.38
N GLY A 857 -12.71 -34.06 42.26
CA GLY A 857 -11.51 -33.25 42.33
C GLY A 857 -11.40 -32.18 41.24
N HIS A 858 -10.29 -31.42 41.28
CA HIS A 858 -10.10 -30.22 40.47
C HIS A 858 -10.16 -30.43 38.95
N GLY A 859 -9.79 -31.63 38.45
CA GLY A 859 -9.86 -31.95 37.02
C GLY A 859 -11.27 -32.19 36.47
N GLY A 860 -12.31 -32.16 37.31
CA GLY A 860 -13.70 -32.33 36.90
C GLY A 860 -13.97 -33.63 36.14
N THR A 861 -14.84 -33.58 35.13
CA THR A 861 -15.09 -34.73 34.23
C THR A 861 -14.76 -34.47 32.76
N PHE A 862 -14.16 -33.35 32.41
CA PHE A 862 -14.03 -32.86 31.02
C PHE A 862 -13.35 -33.83 30.04
N ALA A 863 -12.32 -34.55 30.47
CA ALA A 863 -11.61 -35.53 29.66
C ALA A 863 -12.30 -36.92 29.60
N ARG A 864 -13.47 -37.09 30.23
CA ARG A 864 -14.29 -38.30 30.06
C ARG A 864 -14.99 -38.24 28.69
N PRO A 865 -15.51 -39.38 28.20
CA PRO A 865 -16.32 -39.36 26.99
C PRO A 865 -17.50 -38.39 27.12
N HIS A 866 -17.70 -37.56 26.10
CA HIS A 866 -18.72 -36.51 26.06
C HIS A 866 -18.64 -35.51 27.23
N GLY A 867 -17.45 -35.35 27.85
CA GLY A 867 -17.23 -34.50 29.03
C GLY A 867 -17.82 -35.04 30.35
N GLY A 868 -18.42 -36.22 30.35
CA GLY A 868 -18.93 -36.89 31.55
C GLY A 868 -20.10 -36.19 32.25
N LYS A 869 -20.20 -36.36 33.58
CA LYS A 869 -21.34 -35.86 34.37
C LYS A 869 -21.48 -34.33 34.36
N PHE A 870 -20.38 -33.57 34.23
CA PHE A 870 -20.42 -32.11 34.20
C PHE A 870 -21.19 -31.59 32.97
N THR A 871 -21.10 -32.27 31.82
CA THR A 871 -21.75 -31.84 30.57
C THR A 871 -23.26 -31.80 30.68
N GLY A 872 -23.88 -32.80 31.34
CA GLY A 872 -25.33 -32.80 31.56
C GLY A 872 -25.81 -31.62 32.40
N VAL A 873 -25.00 -31.23 33.40
CA VAL A 873 -25.29 -30.06 34.25
C VAL A 873 -25.10 -28.75 33.48
N ALA A 874 -24.02 -28.62 32.73
CA ALA A 874 -23.77 -27.46 31.87
C ALA A 874 -24.86 -27.29 30.81
N LEU A 875 -25.23 -28.36 30.11
CA LEU A 875 -26.29 -28.35 29.10
C LEU A 875 -27.65 -28.01 29.69
N ALA A 876 -28.04 -28.57 30.84
CA ALA A 876 -29.30 -28.21 31.49
C ALA A 876 -29.36 -26.72 31.88
N TRP A 877 -28.23 -26.14 32.29
CA TRP A 877 -28.15 -24.72 32.59
C TRP A 877 -28.21 -23.85 31.33
N LEU A 878 -27.40 -24.16 30.32
CA LEU A 878 -27.38 -23.42 29.06
C LEU A 878 -28.74 -23.51 28.35
N ASP A 879 -29.38 -24.68 28.33
CA ASP A 879 -30.71 -24.83 27.73
C ASP A 879 -31.78 -24.01 28.47
N TRP A 880 -31.69 -23.90 29.79
CA TRP A 880 -32.59 -23.08 30.60
C TRP A 880 -32.39 -21.58 30.36
N GLN A 881 -31.14 -21.09 30.40
CA GLN A 881 -30.83 -19.65 30.32
C GLN A 881 -30.83 -19.14 28.86
N LEU A 882 -30.32 -19.95 27.92
CA LEU A 882 -30.04 -19.53 26.55
C LEU A 882 -31.05 -20.02 25.52
N LYS A 883 -31.77 -21.13 25.77
CA LYS A 883 -32.76 -21.69 24.83
C LYS A 883 -34.20 -21.66 25.37
N ASP A 884 -34.41 -20.92 26.45
CA ASP A 884 -35.71 -20.72 27.11
C ASP A 884 -36.46 -22.03 27.49
N LYS A 885 -35.72 -23.14 27.64
CA LYS A 885 -36.26 -24.45 28.06
C LYS A 885 -36.50 -24.45 29.56
N SER A 886 -37.60 -23.84 29.97
CA SER A 886 -38.00 -23.68 31.38
C SER A 886 -37.99 -24.98 32.19
N GLU A 887 -38.27 -26.12 31.57
CA GLU A 887 -38.25 -27.46 32.16
C GLU A 887 -36.85 -27.91 32.61
N ALA A 888 -35.78 -27.38 32.00
CA ALA A 888 -34.41 -27.70 32.42
C ALA A 888 -34.07 -27.11 33.81
N SER A 889 -34.87 -26.17 34.32
CA SER A 889 -34.79 -25.71 35.72
C SER A 889 -34.99 -26.82 36.76
N GLU A 890 -35.72 -27.90 36.42
CA GLU A 890 -35.95 -29.07 37.28
C GLU A 890 -34.65 -29.84 37.62
N TRP A 891 -33.54 -29.57 36.92
CA TRP A 891 -32.22 -30.08 37.33
C TRP A 891 -31.74 -29.48 38.66
N PHE A 892 -32.09 -28.22 38.91
CA PHE A 892 -31.51 -27.41 39.98
C PHE A 892 -32.54 -27.07 41.08
N LEU A 893 -33.75 -26.71 40.68
CA LEU A 893 -34.80 -26.17 41.56
C LEU A 893 -35.75 -27.26 42.09
N GLY A 894 -36.40 -26.96 43.22
CA GLY A 894 -37.32 -27.88 43.91
C GLY A 894 -36.63 -28.81 44.92
N GLU A 895 -37.40 -29.50 45.76
CA GLU A 895 -36.86 -30.49 46.71
C GLU A 895 -36.43 -31.79 46.01
N GLU A 896 -37.12 -32.13 44.92
CA GLU A 896 -36.96 -33.36 44.14
C GLU A 896 -36.25 -33.10 42.79
N SER A 897 -35.29 -32.18 42.75
CA SER A 897 -34.55 -31.83 41.52
C SER A 897 -33.70 -33.00 41.01
N THR A 898 -33.38 -33.03 39.70
CA THR A 898 -32.56 -34.11 39.11
C THR A 898 -31.24 -34.31 39.86
N LEU A 899 -30.58 -33.22 40.25
CA LEU A 899 -29.32 -33.28 41.00
C LEU A 899 -29.52 -33.73 42.46
N LYS A 900 -30.63 -33.39 43.12
CA LYS A 900 -30.91 -33.88 44.49
C LYS A 900 -31.25 -35.37 44.53
N ARG A 901 -31.77 -35.94 43.44
CA ARG A 901 -32.07 -37.38 43.34
C ARG A 901 -30.83 -38.24 43.07
N ASP A 902 -29.75 -37.69 42.52
CA ASP A 902 -28.47 -38.39 42.38
C ASP A 902 -27.63 -38.17 43.66
N PRO A 903 -27.44 -39.20 44.52
CA PRO A 903 -26.78 -39.04 45.81
C PRO A 903 -25.27 -38.72 45.70
N GLN A 904 -24.71 -38.66 44.49
CA GLN A 904 -23.34 -38.20 44.25
C GLN A 904 -23.22 -36.68 44.16
N TRP A 905 -24.32 -35.97 43.90
CA TRP A 905 -24.34 -34.52 43.79
C TRP A 905 -24.82 -33.85 45.08
N THR A 906 -24.27 -32.68 45.40
CA THR A 906 -24.92 -31.73 46.29
C THR A 906 -25.21 -30.44 45.52
N VAL A 907 -26.39 -29.87 45.73
CA VAL A 907 -26.83 -28.65 45.04
C VAL A 907 -27.45 -27.65 46.02
N GLU A 908 -26.94 -26.43 45.98
CA GLU A 908 -27.48 -25.27 46.71
C GLU A 908 -27.89 -24.18 45.71
N THR A 909 -28.95 -23.43 46.02
CA THR A 909 -29.52 -22.42 45.13
C THR A 909 -29.93 -21.18 45.92
N LYS A 910 -29.72 -19.97 45.35
CA LYS A 910 -30.09 -18.70 45.98
C LYS A 910 -30.66 -17.71 44.96
N ASN A 911 -31.42 -16.74 45.45
CA ASN A 911 -31.90 -15.56 44.72
C ASN A 911 -32.77 -15.85 43.48
N PHE A 912 -33.32 -17.07 43.36
CA PHE A 912 -34.44 -17.35 42.45
C PHE A 912 -35.74 -16.82 43.07
N ALA A 913 -36.66 -16.37 42.22
CA ALA A 913 -38.02 -16.08 42.66
C ALA A 913 -38.74 -17.41 43.00
N ASN A 914 -39.51 -17.40 44.09
CA ASN A 914 -40.38 -18.52 44.49
C ASN A 914 -41.65 -18.60 43.64
#